data_AF-A0A660UEM5-F1
#
_entry.id   AF-A0A660UEM5-F1
#
_cell.length_a   1.000
_cell.length_b   1.000
_cell.length_c   1.000
_cell.angle_alpha   90.00
_cell.angle_beta   90.00
_cell.angle_gamma   90.00
#
_symmetry.space_group_name_H-M   'P 1'
#
loop_
_entity.id
_entity.type
_entity.pdbx_description
1 polymer ?
#
loop_
_entity_poly.entity_id
_entity_poly.type
_entity_poly.pdbx_seq_one_letter_code
_entity_poly.pdbx_strand_id
1 'polypeptide(L)'
;MEYHDEKVVKTKNIGFCFGVRKSLELVQDILSRNDYSQVYMLGEIIHNDLVINELERKGVKIIRDFSNIPRIPPDSVVIIQSHGVGPDVYKRLKDNNINYIDSTCRLVKRIHSALQSLEDGGYYPVIIGNRNHTEVVGIAGYARQKPIIIESSCEVKSDLFKGIKKVGIVIQSTFIKENADEIIEKIKDIVPSVEVIDTICTPTKSRQEEVREKSKVFKSVVVIGCKSSSNTNKLYHIAKKNNKNTFFIEKPRDIEKYDFSKLAPVLVTSGASSPDWLIDEVYRKIKKVTNDFYVFSKKYIPEIDREIERRFERKSLELKNNLGDPVVLKIIESISEYCLRPGKRLRPLLLLLSYRGYGGRRDRFGEVLKISSAVELMHSFLLIHDDIIDEARERRSGLSFHLKVFEDFKNLTYNENIGRDIGIVAGDILFSISLEIIADANLPLKNKNIFIKHFAGCYELTGWGQVFDILNTKPIEIKRTDAKQSRKTNLLKTSYYTVYYPTLMGLVLTGRGADENTLKSECAHIEDFAIPLGVGFQIRDDILGIFGDPSRTGKSNVSDIEEGKITSVIEQTLENLSGHKLEFFKKLVSKPDKDSTDIGKIKDIIVDSGGLESSKRMMKRYLEEAREKITFLGMNEKSKLVLHGLIDFLLEDLQLKTI
;
A
#
# COMPACT_ATOMS: atom_id res chain seq x y z
N MET A 1 -17.42 -5.87 -20.19
CA MET A 1 -17.65 -5.81 -18.73
C MET A 1 -16.52 -6.60 -18.06
N GLU A 2 -15.34 -5.98 -17.91
CA GLU A 2 -14.06 -6.66 -17.62
C GLU A 2 -13.62 -6.60 -16.14
N TYR A 3 -14.47 -6.06 -15.24
CA TYR A 3 -14.04 -5.63 -13.88
C TYR A 3 -14.82 -6.28 -12.74
N HIS A 4 -15.49 -7.42 -12.96
CA HIS A 4 -16.48 -7.94 -12.01
C HIS A 4 -15.90 -8.34 -10.64
N ASP A 5 -14.60 -8.62 -10.54
CA ASP A 5 -13.97 -9.11 -9.30
C ASP A 5 -12.99 -8.11 -8.64
N GLU A 6 -12.61 -7.02 -9.30
CA GLU A 6 -11.67 -6.04 -8.73
C GLU A 6 -12.38 -4.93 -7.94
N LYS A 7 -12.06 -4.82 -6.63
CA LYS A 7 -12.62 -3.78 -5.76
C LYS A 7 -12.11 -2.37 -6.05
N VAL A 8 -10.94 -2.24 -6.67
CA VAL A 8 -10.33 -0.95 -6.99
C VAL A 8 -9.68 -1.07 -8.36
N VAL A 9 -10.10 -0.22 -9.30
CA VAL A 9 -9.65 -0.28 -10.69
C VAL A 9 -9.06 1.07 -11.09
N LYS A 10 -7.86 1.07 -11.67
CA LYS A 10 -7.27 2.27 -12.31
C LYS A 10 -7.79 2.42 -13.74
N THR A 11 -8.07 3.65 -14.18
CA THR A 11 -8.27 3.93 -15.61
C THR A 11 -6.99 3.65 -16.39
N LYS A 12 -7.10 3.19 -17.64
CA LYS A 12 -5.97 2.95 -18.55
C LYS A 12 -5.21 4.24 -18.80
N ASN A 13 -5.92 5.36 -18.98
CA ASN A 13 -5.33 6.67 -19.22
C ASN A 13 -5.10 7.48 -17.93
N ILE A 14 -4.24 6.99 -17.03
CA ILE A 14 -3.94 7.66 -15.75
C ILE A 14 -2.55 8.32 -15.76
N GLY A 15 -2.30 9.24 -14.83
CA GLY A 15 -1.01 9.92 -14.68
C GLY A 15 -0.74 10.95 -15.75
N PHE A 16 0.54 11.35 -15.83
CA PHE A 16 1.02 12.35 -16.77
C PHE A 16 0.70 12.00 -18.23
N CYS A 17 0.31 13.00 -19.02
CA CYS A 17 0.29 12.80 -20.47
C CYS A 17 1.71 12.79 -21.04
N PHE A 18 1.87 12.29 -22.28
CA PHE A 18 3.20 12.19 -22.91
C PHE A 18 3.94 13.54 -22.98
N GLY A 19 3.22 14.65 -23.18
CA GLY A 19 3.81 15.98 -23.25
C GLY A 19 4.44 16.39 -21.93
N VAL A 20 3.70 16.18 -20.82
CA VAL A 20 4.19 16.45 -19.47
C VAL A 20 5.36 15.54 -19.10
N ARG A 21 5.27 14.23 -19.38
CA ARG A 21 6.36 13.28 -19.11
C ARG A 21 7.65 13.72 -19.79
N LYS A 22 7.58 14.02 -21.10
CA LYS A 22 8.74 14.44 -21.88
C LYS A 22 9.36 15.74 -21.35
N SER A 23 8.55 16.72 -20.96
CA SER A 23 9.07 17.97 -20.37
C SER A 23 9.74 17.72 -19.01
N LEU A 24 9.18 16.85 -18.16
CA LEU A 24 9.78 16.51 -16.87
C LEU A 24 11.08 15.71 -17.03
N GLU A 25 11.12 14.71 -17.91
CA GLU A 25 12.32 13.93 -18.24
C GLU A 25 13.43 14.86 -18.73
N LEU A 26 13.11 15.80 -19.63
CA LEU A 26 14.07 16.80 -20.11
C LEU A 26 14.66 17.65 -18.97
N VAL A 27 13.82 18.13 -18.04
CA VAL A 27 14.29 18.93 -16.90
C VAL A 27 15.21 18.08 -15.99
N GLN A 28 14.85 16.81 -15.75
CA GLN A 28 15.65 15.91 -14.94
C GLN A 28 16.99 15.58 -15.60
N ASP A 29 17.00 15.34 -16.91
CA ASP A 29 18.22 15.11 -17.69
C ASP A 29 19.17 16.31 -17.61
N ILE A 30 18.65 17.54 -17.76
CA ILE A 30 19.45 18.77 -17.65
C ILE A 30 20.06 18.91 -16.25
N LEU A 31 19.25 18.67 -15.20
CA LEU A 31 19.71 18.76 -13.82
C LEU A 31 20.76 17.69 -13.48
N SER A 32 20.68 16.50 -14.07
CA SER A 32 21.63 15.41 -13.80
C SER A 32 22.99 15.62 -14.48
N ARG A 33 23.02 16.27 -15.64
CA ARG A 33 24.27 16.53 -16.38
C ARG A 33 25.10 17.66 -15.78
N ASN A 34 24.47 18.57 -15.03
CA ASN A 34 25.11 19.78 -14.50
C ASN A 34 25.78 20.65 -15.58
N ASP A 35 25.23 20.65 -16.79
CA ASP A 35 25.76 21.43 -17.94
C ASP A 35 25.58 22.94 -17.76
N TYR A 36 24.72 23.39 -16.83
CA TYR A 36 24.35 24.79 -16.63
C TYR A 36 24.51 25.21 -15.18
N SER A 37 24.94 26.45 -14.96
CA SER A 37 25.11 27.03 -13.62
C SER A 37 23.78 27.22 -12.88
N GLN A 38 22.69 27.43 -13.63
CA GLN A 38 21.34 27.57 -13.10
C GLN A 38 20.29 27.21 -14.16
N VAL A 39 19.29 26.44 -13.75
CA VAL A 39 18.11 26.13 -14.58
C VAL A 39 16.95 27.04 -14.18
N TYR A 40 16.40 27.74 -15.17
CA TYR A 40 15.17 28.52 -15.05
C TYR A 40 14.05 27.85 -15.82
N MET A 41 12.83 27.98 -15.32
CA MET A 41 11.64 27.50 -16.01
C MET A 41 10.66 28.64 -16.22
N LEU A 42 10.27 28.86 -17.47
CA LEU A 42 9.36 29.93 -17.84
C LEU A 42 7.92 29.39 -17.80
N GLY A 43 7.21 29.81 -16.75
CA GLY A 43 5.91 29.27 -16.35
C GLY A 43 6.05 27.98 -15.55
N GLU A 44 4.91 27.50 -15.05
CA GLU A 44 4.86 26.22 -14.35
C GLU A 44 4.78 25.09 -15.38
N ILE A 45 5.68 24.10 -15.28
CA ILE A 45 5.70 22.97 -16.23
C ILE A 45 4.34 22.28 -16.35
N ILE A 46 3.63 22.23 -15.21
CA ILE A 46 2.26 21.78 -15.02
C ILE A 46 1.66 22.52 -13.82
N HIS A 47 0.33 22.61 -13.79
CA HIS A 47 -0.42 23.10 -12.63
C HIS A 47 -0.56 22.00 -11.56
N ASN A 48 0.56 21.70 -10.88
CA ASN A 48 0.61 20.79 -9.73
C ASN A 48 1.68 21.24 -8.73
N ASP A 49 1.23 21.82 -7.62
CA ASP A 49 2.11 22.39 -6.58
C ASP A 49 3.12 21.38 -6.02
N LEU A 50 2.77 20.09 -5.93
CA LEU A 50 3.70 19.07 -5.42
C LEU A 50 4.89 18.90 -6.35
N VAL A 51 4.65 18.88 -7.66
CA VAL A 51 5.70 18.74 -8.67
C VAL A 51 6.52 20.01 -8.78
N ILE A 52 5.86 21.18 -8.70
CA ILE A 52 6.53 22.47 -8.69
C ILE A 52 7.49 22.61 -7.51
N ASN A 53 7.03 22.31 -6.30
CA ASN A 53 7.87 22.34 -5.09
C ASN A 53 9.05 21.35 -5.19
N GLU A 54 8.85 20.18 -5.82
CA GLU A 54 9.93 19.21 -6.02
C GLU A 54 11.03 19.75 -6.96
N LEU A 55 10.64 20.42 -8.05
CA LEU A 55 11.57 21.03 -8.99
C LEU A 55 12.33 22.20 -8.37
N GLU A 56 11.65 23.07 -7.62
CA GLU A 56 12.28 24.18 -6.90
C GLU A 56 13.30 23.66 -5.87
N ARG A 57 12.98 22.59 -5.14
CA ARG A 57 13.92 21.93 -4.22
C ARG A 57 15.13 21.32 -4.93
N LYS A 58 14.99 20.89 -6.19
CA LYS A 58 16.09 20.43 -7.04
C LYS A 58 16.87 21.58 -7.70
N GLY A 59 16.54 22.83 -7.35
CA GLY A 59 17.28 24.01 -7.79
C GLY A 59 16.70 24.72 -9.03
N VAL A 60 15.54 24.32 -9.54
CA VAL A 60 14.90 25.01 -10.67
C VAL A 60 14.25 26.31 -10.20
N LYS A 61 14.53 27.44 -10.89
CA LYS A 61 13.90 28.74 -10.59
C LYS A 61 12.74 29.03 -11.54
N ILE A 62 11.52 29.19 -11.02
CA ILE A 62 10.33 29.39 -11.85
C ILE A 62 10.05 30.89 -12.06
N ILE A 63 9.97 31.29 -13.32
CA ILE A 63 9.62 32.65 -13.77
C ILE A 63 8.14 32.64 -14.16
N ARG A 64 7.28 33.22 -13.32
CA ARG A 64 5.81 33.22 -13.52
C ARG A 64 5.31 34.41 -14.35
N ASP A 65 6.00 35.55 -14.31
CA ASP A 65 5.68 36.73 -15.11
C ASP A 65 6.56 36.77 -16.36
N PHE A 66 5.93 36.62 -17.54
CA PHE A 66 6.63 36.61 -18.83
C PHE A 66 6.88 38.02 -19.36
N SER A 67 6.28 39.04 -18.75
CA SER A 67 6.46 40.44 -19.14
C SER A 67 7.79 40.97 -18.64
N ASN A 68 8.22 40.51 -17.46
CA ASN A 68 9.44 40.95 -16.80
C ASN A 68 10.35 39.75 -16.48
N ILE A 69 11.02 39.23 -17.51
CA ILE A 69 12.02 38.17 -17.34
C ILE A 69 13.21 38.77 -16.58
N PRO A 70 13.59 38.23 -15.40
CA PRO A 70 14.71 38.76 -14.63
C PRO A 70 16.03 38.60 -15.40
N ARG A 71 17.06 39.35 -14.99
CA ARG A 71 18.41 39.19 -15.55
C ARG A 71 18.89 37.74 -15.31
N ILE A 72 19.08 37.00 -16.40
CA ILE A 72 19.55 35.61 -16.37
C ILE A 72 21.09 35.61 -16.40
N PRO A 73 21.77 34.92 -15.48
CA PRO A 73 23.23 34.82 -15.50
C PRO A 73 23.75 34.14 -16.78
N PRO A 74 25.00 34.45 -17.20
CA PRO A 74 25.70 33.64 -18.19
C PRO A 74 25.74 32.16 -17.77
N ASP A 75 25.78 31.25 -18.75
CA ASP A 75 25.81 29.80 -18.54
C ASP A 75 24.58 29.20 -17.84
N SER A 76 23.49 29.97 -17.75
CA SER A 76 22.16 29.48 -17.34
C SER A 76 21.33 29.04 -18.54
N VAL A 77 20.28 28.25 -18.30
CA VAL A 77 19.31 27.86 -19.33
C VAL A 77 17.87 28.17 -18.91
N VAL A 78 17.06 28.64 -19.85
CA VAL A 78 15.61 28.83 -19.68
C VAL A 78 14.85 27.72 -20.40
N ILE A 79 14.05 26.96 -19.65
CA ILE A 79 13.18 25.91 -20.22
C ILE A 79 11.78 26.48 -20.40
N ILE A 80 11.25 26.41 -21.61
CA ILE A 80 9.87 26.82 -21.93
C ILE A 80 8.92 25.68 -21.57
N GLN A 81 7.85 25.98 -20.81
CA GLN A 81 6.85 25.00 -20.37
C GLN A 81 6.11 24.27 -21.51
N SER A 82 5.46 23.15 -21.17
CA SER A 82 4.73 22.29 -22.11
C SER A 82 3.56 22.97 -22.85
N HIS A 83 2.96 24.00 -22.25
CA HIS A 83 1.91 24.84 -22.83
C HIS A 83 2.41 25.86 -23.85
N GLY A 84 3.74 26.01 -23.98
CA GLY A 84 4.36 27.00 -24.85
C GLY A 84 4.16 28.45 -24.39
N VAL A 85 4.61 29.36 -25.26
CA VAL A 85 4.57 30.81 -25.09
C VAL A 85 4.32 31.49 -26.43
N GLY A 86 3.92 32.77 -26.39
CA GLY A 86 3.77 33.57 -27.61
C GLY A 86 5.11 33.92 -28.28
N PRO A 87 5.09 34.30 -29.58
CA PRO A 87 6.28 34.62 -30.37
C PRO A 87 7.18 35.71 -29.74
N ASP A 88 6.58 36.70 -29.07
CA ASP A 88 7.32 37.80 -28.43
C ASP A 88 8.25 37.35 -27.31
N VAL A 89 7.92 36.23 -26.63
CA VAL A 89 8.80 35.66 -25.61
C VAL A 89 10.05 35.07 -26.26
N TYR A 90 9.90 34.33 -27.37
CA TYR A 90 11.04 33.80 -28.11
C TYR A 90 11.94 34.91 -28.65
N LYS A 91 11.35 35.99 -29.16
CA LYS A 91 12.09 37.16 -29.63
C LYS A 91 12.90 37.78 -28.50
N ARG A 92 12.30 38.02 -27.33
CA ARG A 92 13.00 38.54 -26.15
C ARG A 92 14.14 37.65 -25.68
N LEU A 93 13.95 36.33 -25.66
CA LEU A 93 15.03 35.39 -25.27
C LEU A 93 16.23 35.50 -26.23
N LYS A 94 15.97 35.63 -27.54
CA LYS A 94 17.03 35.82 -28.56
C LYS A 94 17.69 37.19 -28.46
N ASP A 95 16.91 38.26 -28.38
CA ASP A 95 17.40 39.64 -28.31
C ASP A 95 18.29 39.88 -27.07
N ASN A 96 18.06 39.13 -25.99
CA ASN A 96 18.86 39.16 -24.77
C ASN A 96 19.95 38.08 -24.71
N ASN A 97 20.18 37.34 -25.80
CA ASN A 97 21.16 36.25 -25.90
C ASN A 97 21.06 35.19 -24.78
N ILE A 98 19.82 34.82 -24.42
CA ILE A 98 19.52 33.85 -23.36
C ILE A 98 19.42 32.45 -23.98
N ASN A 99 20.21 31.50 -23.48
CA ASN A 99 20.10 30.09 -23.85
C ASN A 99 18.75 29.53 -23.40
N TYR A 100 18.00 28.95 -24.34
CA TYR A 100 16.70 28.36 -24.02
C TYR A 100 16.47 27.01 -24.68
N ILE A 101 15.66 26.18 -24.02
CA ILE A 101 15.22 24.88 -24.52
C ILE A 101 13.68 24.86 -24.56
N ASP A 102 13.13 24.60 -25.73
CA ASP A 102 11.69 24.57 -25.95
C ASP A 102 11.08 23.19 -25.69
N SER A 103 10.42 23.04 -24.54
CA SER A 103 9.71 21.80 -24.17
C SER A 103 8.22 21.79 -24.56
N THR A 104 7.77 22.75 -25.39
CA THR A 104 6.36 22.86 -25.80
C THR A 104 5.86 21.56 -26.43
N CYS A 105 4.69 21.11 -26.00
CA CYS A 105 4.06 19.90 -26.52
C CYS A 105 3.80 20.02 -28.03
N ARG A 106 4.14 18.99 -28.80
CA ARG A 106 3.90 18.94 -30.25
C ARG A 106 2.44 19.19 -30.64
N LEU A 107 1.50 18.79 -29.78
CA LEU A 107 0.07 18.99 -30.02
C LEU A 107 -0.33 20.46 -29.84
N VAL A 108 0.31 21.19 -28.93
CA VAL A 108 0.12 22.64 -28.77
C VAL A 108 0.70 23.38 -29.97
N LYS A 109 1.91 23.01 -30.41
CA LYS A 109 2.51 23.58 -31.65
C LYS A 109 1.60 23.41 -32.86
N ARG A 110 0.90 22.26 -32.96
CA ARG A 110 -0.09 22.02 -34.02
C ARG A 110 -1.27 22.99 -33.96
N ILE A 111 -1.69 23.46 -32.77
CA ILE A 111 -2.75 24.48 -32.63
C ILE A 111 -2.29 25.80 -33.23
N HIS A 112 -1.04 26.20 -32.96
CA HIS A 112 -0.48 27.43 -33.52
C HIS A 112 -0.46 27.38 -35.05
N SER A 113 0.05 26.28 -35.63
CA SER A 113 0.06 26.08 -37.09
C SER A 113 -1.34 25.99 -37.69
N ALA A 114 -2.30 25.38 -36.99
CA ALA A 114 -3.69 25.31 -37.43
C ALA A 114 -4.35 26.69 -37.49
N LEU A 115 -4.13 27.53 -36.47
CA LEU A 115 -4.64 28.89 -36.45
C LEU A 115 -4.09 29.72 -37.62
N GLN A 116 -2.78 29.64 -37.86
CA GLN A 116 -2.13 30.35 -38.96
C GLN A 116 -2.63 29.87 -40.33
N SER A 117 -2.82 28.56 -40.50
CA SER A 117 -3.37 28.00 -41.74
C SER A 117 -4.81 28.45 -42.01
N LEU A 118 -5.63 28.67 -40.98
CA LEU A 118 -6.97 29.23 -41.12
C LEU A 118 -6.91 30.69 -41.55
N GLU A 119 -6.02 31.48 -40.95
CA GLU A 119 -5.79 32.87 -41.36
C GLU A 119 -5.25 32.97 -42.80
N ASP A 120 -4.36 32.06 -43.23
CA ASP A 120 -3.90 31.94 -44.63
C ASP A 120 -5.06 31.69 -45.60
N GLY A 121 -6.10 30.98 -45.14
CA GLY A 121 -7.35 30.76 -45.88
C GLY A 121 -8.33 31.94 -45.87
N GLY A 122 -7.97 33.06 -45.23
CA GLY A 122 -8.80 34.26 -45.13
C GLY A 122 -9.91 34.17 -44.07
N TYR A 123 -9.79 33.27 -43.09
CA TYR A 123 -10.73 33.13 -41.99
C TYR A 123 -10.33 34.01 -40.79
N TYR A 124 -11.31 34.64 -40.14
CA TYR A 124 -11.08 35.41 -38.92
C TYR A 124 -10.85 34.47 -37.72
N PRO A 125 -9.78 34.64 -36.93
CA PRO A 125 -9.39 33.68 -35.89
C PRO A 125 -10.31 33.76 -34.67
N VAL A 126 -10.88 32.61 -34.30
CA VAL A 126 -11.60 32.39 -33.05
C VAL A 126 -10.93 31.28 -32.26
N ILE A 127 -10.74 31.51 -30.96
CA ILE A 127 -10.17 30.53 -30.04
C ILE A 127 -11.23 30.18 -28.98
N ILE A 128 -11.62 28.91 -28.94
CA ILE A 128 -12.48 28.39 -27.88
C ILE A 128 -11.60 27.91 -26.73
N GLY A 129 -11.69 28.57 -25.58
CA GLY A 129 -10.83 28.27 -24.44
C GLY A 129 -10.93 29.30 -23.33
N ASN A 130 -10.32 28.99 -22.18
CA ASN A 130 -10.28 29.93 -21.06
C ASN A 130 -9.32 31.09 -21.36
N ARG A 131 -9.85 32.31 -21.35
CA ARG A 131 -9.13 33.53 -21.79
C ARG A 131 -7.88 33.84 -20.95
N ASN A 132 -7.84 33.37 -19.70
CA ASN A 132 -6.73 33.60 -18.77
C ASN A 132 -5.73 32.42 -18.74
N HIS A 133 -5.98 31.33 -19.48
CA HIS A 133 -5.10 30.18 -19.48
C HIS A 133 -3.85 30.44 -20.34
N THR A 134 -2.66 30.10 -19.83
CA THR A 134 -1.37 30.35 -20.50
C THR A 134 -1.30 29.79 -21.92
N GLU A 135 -1.83 28.57 -22.14
CA GLU A 135 -1.98 27.98 -23.48
C GLU A 135 -2.79 28.87 -24.45
N VAL A 136 -3.92 29.44 -24.01
CA VAL A 136 -4.79 30.28 -24.85
C VAL A 136 -4.14 31.63 -25.14
N VAL A 137 -3.48 32.21 -24.15
CA VAL A 137 -2.66 33.43 -24.34
C VAL A 137 -1.52 33.16 -25.33
N GLY A 138 -0.87 32.00 -25.23
CA GLY A 138 0.14 31.54 -26.17
C GLY A 138 -0.40 31.44 -27.60
N ILE A 139 -1.51 30.72 -27.80
CA ILE A 139 -2.19 30.56 -29.09
C ILE A 139 -2.55 31.93 -29.69
N ALA A 140 -3.14 32.82 -28.89
CA ALA A 140 -3.54 34.15 -29.33
C ALA A 140 -2.36 35.00 -29.83
N GLY A 141 -1.16 34.80 -29.29
CA GLY A 141 0.05 35.48 -29.73
C GLY A 141 0.55 35.06 -31.13
N TYR A 142 0.08 33.92 -31.67
CA TYR A 142 0.43 33.48 -33.04
C TYR A 142 -0.54 34.00 -34.11
N ALA A 143 -1.66 34.60 -33.70
CA ALA A 143 -2.64 35.17 -34.61
C ALA A 143 -2.10 36.44 -35.28
N ARG A 144 -2.33 36.61 -36.58
CA ARG A 144 -1.92 37.82 -37.32
C ARG A 144 -2.85 39.00 -37.05
N GLN A 145 -4.10 38.72 -36.73
CA GLN A 145 -5.08 39.69 -36.26
C GLN A 145 -5.60 39.31 -34.88
N LYS A 146 -6.12 40.29 -34.13
CA LYS A 146 -6.59 40.08 -32.75
C LYS A 146 -7.72 39.02 -32.73
N PRO A 147 -7.52 37.85 -32.10
CA PRO A 147 -8.51 36.79 -32.13
C PRO A 147 -9.66 37.06 -31.17
N ILE A 148 -10.83 36.52 -31.50
CA ILE A 148 -11.98 36.45 -30.58
C ILE A 148 -11.80 35.20 -29.71
N ILE A 149 -11.83 35.36 -28.38
CA ILE A 149 -11.67 34.25 -27.43
C ILE A 149 -13.00 34.02 -26.71
N ILE A 150 -13.53 32.80 -26.76
CA ILE A 150 -14.84 32.43 -26.22
C ILE A 150 -14.68 31.26 -25.25
N GLU A 151 -15.14 31.41 -24.01
CA GLU A 151 -15.07 30.36 -22.99
C GLU A 151 -16.43 29.66 -22.79
N SER A 152 -17.54 30.35 -23.07
CA SER A 152 -18.88 29.80 -22.90
C SER A 152 -19.84 30.16 -24.04
N SER A 153 -20.84 29.32 -24.27
CA SER A 153 -21.87 29.50 -25.30
C SER A 153 -22.73 30.75 -25.09
N CYS A 154 -22.74 31.32 -23.87
CA CYS A 154 -23.43 32.58 -23.57
C CYS A 154 -22.67 33.84 -24.02
N GLU A 155 -21.38 33.74 -24.32
CA GLU A 155 -20.57 34.86 -24.84
C GLU A 155 -20.77 35.06 -26.35
N VAL A 156 -21.36 34.08 -27.03
CA VAL A 156 -21.63 34.12 -28.46
C VAL A 156 -22.78 35.09 -28.72
N LYS A 157 -22.47 36.31 -29.18
CA LYS A 157 -23.43 37.38 -29.51
C LYS A 157 -23.19 37.89 -30.93
N SER A 158 -24.26 38.24 -31.65
CA SER A 158 -24.20 38.72 -33.04
C SER A 158 -23.27 39.92 -33.23
N ASP A 159 -23.26 40.85 -32.27
CA ASP A 159 -22.41 42.05 -32.30
C ASP A 159 -20.91 41.72 -32.30
N LEU A 160 -20.51 40.60 -31.69
CA LEU A 160 -19.12 40.15 -31.62
C LEU A 160 -18.56 39.78 -33.00
N PHE A 161 -19.45 39.41 -33.93
CA PHE A 161 -19.12 38.95 -35.29
C PHE A 161 -19.53 39.96 -36.36
N LYS A 162 -19.87 41.20 -35.98
CA LYS A 162 -20.35 42.22 -36.91
C LYS A 162 -19.32 42.49 -38.02
N GLY A 163 -19.73 42.26 -39.27
CA GLY A 163 -18.88 42.45 -40.45
C GLY A 163 -17.94 41.27 -40.77
N ILE A 164 -17.93 40.21 -39.96
CA ILE A 164 -17.12 39.02 -40.18
C ILE A 164 -17.93 37.99 -40.97
N LYS A 165 -17.44 37.62 -42.16
CA LYS A 165 -18.12 36.67 -43.07
C LYS A 165 -17.58 35.24 -43.01
N LYS A 166 -16.32 35.08 -42.57
CA LYS A 166 -15.60 33.81 -42.49
C LYS A 166 -14.87 33.72 -41.15
N VAL A 167 -15.08 32.64 -40.41
CA VAL A 167 -14.44 32.41 -39.11
C VAL A 167 -13.72 31.07 -39.10
N GLY A 168 -12.51 31.06 -38.54
CA GLY A 168 -11.66 29.88 -38.38
C GLY A 168 -11.48 29.61 -36.90
N ILE A 169 -11.91 28.43 -36.44
CA ILE A 169 -11.97 28.07 -35.02
C ILE A 169 -10.86 27.07 -34.68
N VAL A 170 -10.09 27.39 -33.66
CA VAL A 170 -9.26 26.43 -32.90
C VAL A 170 -9.74 26.35 -31.45
N ILE A 171 -9.39 25.26 -30.77
CA ILE A 171 -9.90 24.89 -29.45
C ILE A 171 -8.72 24.58 -28.54
N GLN A 172 -8.76 25.07 -27.31
CA GLN A 172 -7.80 24.74 -26.27
C GLN A 172 -7.70 23.22 -26.09
N SER A 173 -6.47 22.70 -25.97
CA SER A 173 -6.16 21.26 -25.99
C SER A 173 -6.85 20.44 -24.90
N THR A 174 -7.21 21.09 -23.78
CA THR A 174 -7.85 20.48 -22.61
C THR A 174 -9.34 20.82 -22.49
N PHE A 175 -9.96 21.48 -23.48
CA PHE A 175 -11.36 21.90 -23.42
C PHE A 175 -12.35 20.71 -23.39
N ILE A 176 -13.56 20.94 -22.87
CA ILE A 176 -14.62 19.91 -22.90
C ILE A 176 -15.23 19.90 -24.30
N LYS A 177 -15.28 18.73 -24.95
CA LYS A 177 -15.75 18.60 -26.33
C LYS A 177 -17.19 19.09 -26.49
N GLU A 178 -18.09 18.70 -25.59
CA GLU A 178 -19.51 19.07 -25.65
C GLU A 178 -19.73 20.58 -25.54
N ASN A 179 -18.97 21.26 -24.65
CA ASN A 179 -19.05 22.71 -24.53
C ASN A 179 -18.51 23.42 -25.78
N ALA A 180 -17.45 22.88 -26.40
CA ALA A 180 -16.94 23.43 -27.65
C ALA A 180 -17.97 23.26 -28.77
N ASP A 181 -18.59 22.09 -28.88
CA ASP A 181 -19.60 21.82 -29.89
C ASP A 181 -20.81 22.77 -29.74
N GLU A 182 -21.28 23.02 -28.51
CA GLU A 182 -22.35 24.00 -28.24
C GLU A 182 -21.97 25.43 -28.68
N ILE A 183 -20.72 25.86 -28.44
CA ILE A 183 -20.21 27.16 -28.89
C ILE A 183 -20.14 27.21 -30.42
N ILE A 184 -19.64 26.16 -31.07
CA ILE A 184 -19.50 26.07 -32.52
C ILE A 184 -20.86 26.19 -33.20
N GLU A 185 -21.89 25.49 -32.72
CA GLU A 185 -23.23 25.56 -33.30
C GLU A 185 -23.81 26.99 -33.22
N LYS A 186 -23.69 27.66 -32.08
CA LYS A 186 -24.13 29.07 -31.98
C LYS A 186 -23.37 30.02 -32.88
N ILE A 187 -22.09 29.76 -33.17
CA ILE A 187 -21.31 30.58 -34.11
C ILE A 187 -21.78 30.33 -35.54
N LYS A 188 -22.09 29.09 -35.91
CA LYS A 188 -22.66 28.75 -37.24
C LYS A 188 -24.01 29.42 -37.50
N ASP A 189 -24.80 29.65 -36.45
CA ASP A 189 -26.07 30.39 -36.56
C ASP A 189 -25.89 31.88 -36.91
N ILE A 190 -24.71 32.45 -36.63
CA ILE A 190 -24.43 33.88 -36.79
C ILE A 190 -23.55 34.15 -38.02
N VAL A 191 -22.57 33.29 -38.28
CA VAL A 191 -21.52 33.50 -39.28
C VAL A 191 -21.74 32.57 -40.48
N PRO A 192 -21.81 33.09 -41.72
CA PRO A 192 -22.11 32.28 -42.91
C PRO A 192 -21.12 31.16 -43.23
N SER A 193 -19.85 31.32 -42.88
CA SER A 193 -18.78 30.37 -43.19
C SER A 193 -17.90 30.15 -41.98
N VAL A 194 -17.95 28.93 -41.42
CA VAL A 194 -17.22 28.54 -40.22
C VAL A 194 -16.39 27.30 -40.53
N GLU A 195 -15.07 27.44 -40.44
CA GLU A 195 -14.13 26.33 -40.55
C GLU A 195 -13.60 25.99 -39.15
N VAL A 196 -13.61 24.71 -38.76
CA VAL A 196 -13.22 24.28 -37.42
C VAL A 196 -12.11 23.24 -37.50
N ILE A 197 -10.98 23.53 -36.86
CA ILE A 197 -9.93 22.54 -36.65
C ILE A 197 -9.98 22.08 -35.19
N ASP A 198 -10.57 20.90 -34.97
CA ASP A 198 -10.65 20.28 -33.64
C ASP A 198 -9.24 19.95 -33.10
N THR A 199 -8.80 20.80 -32.19
CA THR A 199 -7.45 20.83 -31.62
C THR A 199 -7.40 20.32 -30.19
N ILE A 200 -8.52 19.79 -29.67
CA ILE A 200 -8.54 19.08 -28.38
C ILE A 200 -7.66 17.84 -28.52
N CYS A 201 -6.71 17.67 -27.60
CA CYS A 201 -5.72 16.62 -27.73
C CYS A 201 -6.30 15.22 -27.47
N THR A 202 -5.80 14.23 -28.21
CA THR A 202 -6.23 12.82 -28.08
C THR A 202 -6.13 12.30 -26.63
N PRO A 203 -5.06 12.56 -25.86
CA PRO A 203 -4.96 12.11 -24.47
C PRO A 203 -6.06 12.67 -23.55
N THR A 204 -6.59 13.87 -23.83
CA THR A 204 -7.73 14.44 -23.10
C THR A 204 -9.01 13.73 -23.49
N LYS A 205 -9.28 13.56 -24.79
CA LYS A 205 -10.49 12.87 -25.29
C LYS A 205 -10.60 11.45 -24.72
N SER A 206 -9.51 10.67 -24.81
CA SER A 206 -9.48 9.29 -24.30
C SER A 206 -9.73 9.20 -22.79
N ARG A 207 -9.20 10.15 -21.99
CA ARG A 207 -9.45 10.21 -20.54
C ARG A 207 -10.91 10.54 -20.21
N GLN A 208 -11.45 11.56 -20.89
CA GLN A 208 -12.83 11.99 -20.67
C GLN A 208 -13.81 10.88 -21.04
N GLU A 209 -13.60 10.20 -22.17
CA GLU A 209 -14.45 9.08 -22.60
C GLU A 209 -14.38 7.91 -21.62
N GLU A 210 -13.17 7.49 -21.24
CA GLU A 210 -13.00 6.38 -20.30
C GLU A 210 -13.67 6.67 -18.94
N VAL A 211 -13.53 7.90 -18.42
CA VAL A 211 -14.20 8.30 -17.18
C VAL A 211 -15.73 8.36 -17.38
N ARG A 212 -16.22 8.86 -18.51
CA ARG A 212 -17.66 8.95 -18.83
C ARG A 212 -18.31 7.57 -18.87
N GLU A 213 -17.66 6.59 -19.48
CA GLU A 213 -18.16 5.22 -19.54
C GLU A 213 -18.08 4.53 -18.18
N LYS A 214 -16.91 4.54 -17.55
CA LYS A 214 -16.67 3.77 -16.32
C LYS A 214 -17.36 4.36 -15.11
N SER A 215 -17.51 5.68 -15.00
CA SER A 215 -18.17 6.30 -13.82
C SER A 215 -19.61 5.80 -13.59
N LYS A 216 -20.28 5.28 -14.63
CA LYS A 216 -21.65 4.74 -14.55
C LYS A 216 -21.76 3.38 -13.87
N VAL A 217 -20.69 2.58 -13.87
CA VAL A 217 -20.70 1.18 -13.40
C VAL A 217 -20.07 0.99 -12.02
N PHE A 218 -19.19 1.89 -11.58
CA PHE A 218 -18.55 1.80 -10.27
C PHE A 218 -19.41 2.42 -9.17
N LYS A 219 -19.27 1.93 -7.93
CA LYS A 219 -20.03 2.46 -6.78
C LYS A 219 -19.50 3.82 -6.33
N SER A 220 -18.23 4.09 -6.56
CA SER A 220 -17.61 5.40 -6.37
C SER A 220 -16.48 5.65 -7.36
N VAL A 221 -16.15 6.94 -7.53
CA VAL A 221 -15.06 7.40 -8.39
C VAL A 221 -14.13 8.31 -7.58
N VAL A 222 -12.83 8.09 -7.70
CA VAL A 222 -11.79 8.92 -7.11
C VAL A 222 -11.03 9.60 -8.24
N VAL A 223 -11.05 10.93 -8.25
CA VAL A 223 -10.30 11.76 -9.20
C VAL A 223 -9.13 12.40 -8.46
N ILE A 224 -7.92 12.01 -8.85
CA ILE A 224 -6.67 12.48 -8.25
C ILE A 224 -6.12 13.66 -9.05
N GLY A 225 -5.69 14.71 -8.36
CA GLY A 225 -4.98 15.85 -8.95
C GLY A 225 -5.21 17.14 -8.19
N CYS A 226 -4.80 18.28 -8.75
CA CYS A 226 -4.94 19.59 -8.11
C CYS A 226 -6.19 20.34 -8.58
N LYS A 227 -6.83 21.11 -7.69
CA LYS A 227 -7.98 21.96 -8.03
C LYS A 227 -7.67 23.09 -9.00
N SER A 228 -6.41 23.49 -9.13
CA SER A 228 -5.97 24.46 -10.14
C SER A 228 -5.94 23.85 -11.55
N SER A 229 -5.94 22.52 -11.68
CA SER A 229 -5.85 21.84 -12.97
C SER A 229 -7.21 21.80 -13.68
N SER A 230 -7.32 22.55 -14.79
CA SER A 230 -8.52 22.55 -15.63
C SER A 230 -8.94 21.13 -16.04
N ASN A 231 -7.99 20.29 -16.47
CA ASN A 231 -8.27 18.91 -16.88
C ASN A 231 -8.79 18.04 -15.71
N THR A 232 -8.19 18.13 -14.52
CA THR A 232 -8.65 17.36 -13.36
C THR A 232 -10.07 17.74 -12.95
N ASN A 233 -10.38 19.04 -12.89
CA ASN A 233 -11.74 19.50 -12.59
C ASN A 233 -12.75 18.99 -13.61
N LYS A 234 -12.40 19.00 -14.90
CA LYS A 234 -13.25 18.48 -15.97
C LYS A 234 -13.56 16.99 -15.77
N LEU A 235 -12.55 16.17 -15.47
CA LEU A 235 -12.75 14.75 -15.16
C LEU A 235 -13.65 14.56 -13.93
N TYR A 236 -13.47 15.38 -12.89
CA TYR A 236 -14.34 15.36 -11.71
C TYR A 236 -15.79 15.69 -12.05
N HIS A 237 -16.06 16.72 -12.85
CA HIS A 237 -17.43 17.07 -13.26
C HIS A 237 -18.08 15.98 -14.11
N ILE A 238 -17.34 15.40 -15.07
CA ILE A 238 -17.83 14.28 -15.90
C ILE A 238 -18.19 13.09 -15.00
N ALA A 239 -17.31 12.69 -14.08
CA ALA A 239 -17.56 11.62 -13.14
C ALA A 239 -18.75 11.94 -12.21
N LYS A 240 -18.83 13.15 -11.66
CA LYS A 240 -19.88 13.58 -10.73
C LYS A 240 -21.27 13.59 -11.36
N LYS A 241 -21.36 13.94 -12.65
CA LYS A 241 -22.62 13.92 -13.42
C LYS A 241 -23.20 12.50 -13.49
N ASN A 242 -22.35 11.49 -13.63
CA ASN A 242 -22.75 10.09 -13.72
C ASN A 242 -22.80 9.38 -12.36
N ASN A 243 -22.02 9.86 -11.37
CA ASN A 243 -21.83 9.19 -10.09
C ASN A 243 -21.76 10.20 -8.93
N LYS A 244 -22.79 10.19 -8.08
CA LYS A 244 -22.87 11.07 -6.91
C LYS A 244 -21.73 10.83 -5.91
N ASN A 245 -21.19 9.61 -5.83
CA ASN A 245 -20.04 9.24 -5.00
C ASN A 245 -18.70 9.47 -5.72
N THR A 246 -18.55 10.65 -6.33
CA THR A 246 -17.29 11.10 -6.90
C THR A 246 -16.55 11.97 -5.89
N PHE A 247 -15.29 11.63 -5.62
CA PHE A 247 -14.41 12.28 -4.64
C PHE A 247 -13.17 12.85 -5.31
N PHE A 248 -12.81 14.08 -4.95
CA PHE A 248 -11.59 14.75 -5.40
C PHE A 248 -10.49 14.59 -4.35
N ILE A 249 -9.34 14.05 -4.74
CA ILE A 249 -8.24 13.73 -3.83
C ILE A 249 -6.97 14.46 -4.29
N GLU A 250 -6.50 15.39 -3.45
CA GLU A 250 -5.27 16.16 -3.71
C GLU A 250 -4.06 15.53 -3.01
N LYS A 251 -4.30 14.93 -1.84
CA LYS A 251 -3.27 14.33 -0.99
C LYS A 251 -3.67 12.94 -0.51
N PRO A 252 -2.72 12.03 -0.24
CA PRO A 252 -3.01 10.68 0.24
C PRO A 252 -3.80 10.60 1.55
N ARG A 253 -3.82 11.66 2.36
CA ARG A 253 -4.61 11.77 3.60
C ARG A 253 -6.08 12.09 3.37
N ASP A 254 -6.44 12.64 2.21
CA ASP A 254 -7.83 13.02 1.93
C ASP A 254 -8.76 11.81 1.85
N ILE A 255 -8.20 10.61 1.68
CA ILE A 255 -8.98 9.37 1.67
C ILE A 255 -9.63 9.07 3.03
N GLU A 256 -9.03 9.54 4.14
CA GLU A 256 -9.46 9.21 5.51
C GLU A 256 -10.82 9.86 5.84
N LYS A 257 -11.23 10.84 5.02
CA LYS A 257 -12.54 11.51 5.09
C LYS A 257 -13.69 10.60 4.66
N TYR A 258 -13.41 9.46 4.03
CA TYR A 258 -14.42 8.61 3.40
C TYR A 258 -14.23 7.13 3.77
N ASP A 259 -15.35 6.41 3.95
CA ASP A 259 -15.34 4.98 4.21
C ASP A 259 -15.40 4.18 2.90
N PHE A 260 -14.25 4.06 2.22
CA PHE A 260 -14.17 3.36 0.93
C PHE A 260 -14.54 1.88 1.00
N SER A 261 -14.47 1.25 2.18
CA SER A 261 -14.91 -0.14 2.37
C SER A 261 -16.38 -0.36 1.99
N LYS A 262 -17.21 0.67 2.18
CA LYS A 262 -18.63 0.67 1.79
C LYS A 262 -18.87 1.23 0.40
N LEU A 263 -17.85 1.79 -0.25
CA LEU A 263 -17.96 2.48 -1.54
C LEU A 263 -17.29 1.70 -2.70
N ALA A 264 -16.80 0.49 -2.45
CA ALA A 264 -16.31 -0.42 -3.47
C ALA A 264 -17.45 -1.02 -4.34
N PRO A 265 -17.21 -1.31 -5.64
CA PRO A 265 -15.95 -1.12 -6.35
C PRO A 265 -15.66 0.36 -6.64
N VAL A 266 -14.38 0.74 -6.54
CA VAL A 266 -13.88 2.12 -6.68
C VAL A 266 -13.12 2.29 -8.00
N LEU A 267 -13.51 3.26 -8.82
CA LEU A 267 -12.73 3.68 -9.98
C LEU A 267 -11.73 4.76 -9.57
N VAL A 268 -10.44 4.56 -9.83
CA VAL A 268 -9.38 5.55 -9.61
C VAL A 268 -8.94 6.11 -10.95
N THR A 269 -9.01 7.44 -11.09
CA THR A 269 -8.51 8.18 -12.24
C THR A 269 -7.72 9.39 -11.79
N SER A 270 -7.04 10.06 -12.71
CA SER A 270 -6.29 11.27 -12.39
C SER A 270 -6.25 12.25 -13.55
N GLY A 271 -6.02 13.52 -13.22
CA GLY A 271 -5.64 14.49 -14.22
C GLY A 271 -4.27 14.18 -14.84
N ALA A 272 -4.05 14.68 -16.05
CA ALA A 272 -2.80 14.60 -16.82
C ALA A 272 -1.58 15.31 -16.18
N SER A 273 -1.77 15.93 -15.01
CA SER A 273 -0.76 16.64 -14.22
C SER A 273 -0.50 15.95 -12.87
N SER A 274 -1.06 14.77 -12.63
CA SER A 274 -0.86 14.05 -11.37
C SER A 274 0.34 13.09 -11.48
N PRO A 275 1.29 13.14 -10.54
CA PRO A 275 2.44 12.26 -10.57
C PRO A 275 2.08 10.81 -10.22
N ASP A 276 2.78 9.86 -10.85
CA ASP A 276 2.51 8.43 -10.71
C ASP A 276 2.66 7.96 -9.25
N TRP A 277 3.62 8.50 -8.49
CA TRP A 277 3.80 8.18 -7.08
C TRP A 277 2.57 8.52 -6.22
N LEU A 278 1.91 9.65 -6.49
CA LEU A 278 0.72 10.10 -5.75
C LEU A 278 -0.46 9.18 -6.07
N ILE A 279 -0.62 8.85 -7.35
CA ILE A 279 -1.65 7.93 -7.82
C ILE A 279 -1.49 6.57 -7.17
N ASP A 280 -0.28 6.03 -7.17
CA ASP A 280 0.01 4.72 -6.60
C ASP A 280 -0.16 4.72 -5.08
N GLU A 281 0.18 5.81 -4.38
CA GLU A 281 -0.06 5.91 -2.94
C GLU A 281 -1.55 5.94 -2.60
N VAL A 282 -2.33 6.79 -3.27
CA VAL A 282 -3.79 6.84 -3.10
C VAL A 282 -4.41 5.50 -3.44
N TYR A 283 -4.03 4.91 -4.59
CA TYR A 283 -4.52 3.60 -5.03
C TYR A 283 -4.22 2.51 -4.00
N ARG A 284 -2.97 2.39 -3.52
CA ARG A 284 -2.59 1.41 -2.49
C ARG A 284 -3.38 1.58 -1.21
N LYS A 285 -3.58 2.81 -0.74
CA LYS A 285 -4.37 3.03 0.47
C LYS A 285 -5.85 2.67 0.29
N ILE A 286 -6.46 3.00 -0.86
CA ILE A 286 -7.84 2.59 -1.18
C ILE A 286 -7.93 1.05 -1.24
N LYS A 287 -7.00 0.40 -1.95
CA LYS A 287 -6.93 -1.06 -2.06
C LYS A 287 -6.87 -1.71 -0.68
N LYS A 288 -5.99 -1.23 0.20
CA LYS A 288 -5.89 -1.67 1.60
C LYS A 288 -7.21 -1.51 2.36
N VAL A 289 -7.87 -0.35 2.32
CA VAL A 289 -9.11 -0.15 3.11
C VAL A 289 -10.34 -0.87 2.54
N THR A 290 -10.29 -1.29 1.28
CA THR A 290 -11.35 -2.10 0.64
C THR A 290 -11.12 -3.61 0.73
N ASN A 291 -9.91 -4.04 1.10
CA ASN A 291 -9.54 -5.44 1.26
C ASN A 291 -10.40 -6.11 2.36
N ASP A 292 -10.99 -7.28 2.05
CA ASP A 292 -11.92 -7.95 2.96
C ASP A 292 -11.28 -8.37 4.29
N PHE A 293 -10.02 -8.83 4.27
CA PHE A 293 -9.28 -9.15 5.49
C PHE A 293 -8.95 -7.92 6.31
N TYR A 294 -8.60 -6.80 5.66
CA TYR A 294 -8.38 -5.55 6.37
C TYR A 294 -9.67 -5.05 7.05
N VAL A 295 -10.81 -5.11 6.37
CA VAL A 295 -12.11 -4.73 6.95
C VAL A 295 -12.49 -5.67 8.09
N PHE A 296 -12.29 -6.97 7.92
CA PHE A 296 -12.56 -7.97 8.95
C PHE A 296 -11.67 -7.76 10.20
N SER A 297 -10.37 -7.55 10.01
CA SER A 297 -9.42 -7.33 11.10
C SER A 297 -9.69 -6.02 11.85
N LYS A 298 -9.95 -4.92 11.13
CA LYS A 298 -10.32 -3.63 11.74
C LYS A 298 -11.58 -3.73 12.62
N LYS A 299 -12.51 -4.63 12.27
CA LYS A 299 -13.69 -4.89 13.09
C LYS A 299 -13.36 -5.68 14.36
N TYR A 300 -12.67 -6.81 14.23
CA TYR A 300 -12.57 -7.77 15.33
C TYR A 300 -11.33 -7.62 16.22
N ILE A 301 -10.26 -6.95 15.77
CA ILE A 301 -9.10 -6.68 16.64
C ILE A 301 -9.52 -5.91 17.91
N PRO A 302 -10.26 -4.78 17.83
CA PRO A 302 -10.71 -4.07 19.03
C PRO A 302 -11.66 -4.91 19.91
N GLU A 303 -12.44 -5.80 19.31
CA GLU A 303 -13.31 -6.72 20.07
C GLU A 303 -12.49 -7.77 20.83
N ILE A 304 -11.43 -8.31 20.22
CA ILE A 304 -10.49 -9.25 20.86
C ILE A 304 -9.72 -8.54 21.99
N ASP A 305 -9.16 -7.37 21.72
CA ASP A 305 -8.39 -6.61 22.72
C ASP A 305 -9.27 -6.25 23.93
N ARG A 306 -10.55 -5.93 23.71
CA ARG A 306 -11.51 -5.68 24.79
C ARG A 306 -11.79 -6.92 25.63
N GLU A 307 -11.84 -8.12 25.04
CA GLU A 307 -11.99 -9.35 25.83
C GLU A 307 -10.73 -9.66 26.65
N ILE A 308 -9.54 -9.38 26.10
CA ILE A 308 -8.27 -9.47 26.84
C ILE A 308 -8.27 -8.50 28.03
N GLU A 309 -8.63 -7.24 27.79
CA GLU A 309 -8.71 -6.19 28.82
C GLU A 309 -9.67 -6.59 29.94
N ARG A 310 -10.92 -6.96 29.61
CA ARG A 310 -11.93 -7.41 30.59
C ARG A 310 -11.46 -8.60 31.41
N ARG A 311 -10.69 -9.51 30.80
CA ARG A 311 -10.16 -10.68 31.50
C ARG A 311 -9.13 -10.25 32.56
N PHE A 312 -8.19 -9.38 32.21
CA PHE A 312 -7.19 -8.90 33.15
C PHE A 312 -7.75 -7.95 34.20
N GLU A 313 -8.80 -7.17 33.90
CA GLU A 313 -9.53 -6.38 34.90
C GLU A 313 -10.15 -7.29 35.98
N ARG A 314 -10.84 -8.37 35.57
CA ARG A 314 -11.40 -9.34 36.50
C ARG A 314 -10.31 -10.05 37.30
N LYS A 315 -9.24 -10.49 36.64
CA LYS A 315 -8.14 -11.19 37.31
C LYS A 315 -7.42 -10.30 38.33
N SER A 316 -7.21 -9.02 37.99
CA SER A 316 -6.63 -8.05 38.91
C SER A 316 -7.51 -7.81 40.14
N LEU A 317 -8.83 -7.71 39.96
CA LEU A 317 -9.77 -7.57 41.07
C LEU A 317 -9.80 -8.82 41.96
N GLU A 318 -9.83 -10.01 41.38
CA GLU A 318 -9.76 -11.29 42.09
C GLU A 318 -8.48 -11.36 42.94
N LEU A 319 -7.31 -11.09 42.35
CA LEU A 319 -6.04 -11.15 43.05
C LEU A 319 -5.89 -10.06 44.12
N LYS A 320 -6.46 -8.87 43.89
CA LYS A 320 -6.52 -7.81 44.89
C LYS A 320 -7.34 -8.24 46.12
N ASN A 321 -8.46 -8.93 45.91
CA ASN A 321 -9.32 -9.39 47.00
C ASN A 321 -8.75 -10.63 47.72
N ASN A 322 -8.09 -11.54 46.99
CA ASN A 322 -7.62 -12.81 47.54
C ASN A 322 -6.21 -12.74 48.15
N LEU A 323 -5.29 -11.99 47.53
CA LEU A 323 -3.89 -11.91 47.95
C LEU A 323 -3.52 -10.49 48.40
N GLY A 324 -3.96 -9.47 47.66
CA GLY A 324 -3.64 -8.06 47.95
C GLY A 324 -2.16 -7.69 47.85
N ASP A 325 -1.32 -8.60 47.33
CA ASP A 325 0.13 -8.45 47.28
C ASP A 325 0.58 -7.51 46.13
N PRO A 326 1.36 -6.45 46.41
CA PRO A 326 1.81 -5.50 45.38
C PRO A 326 2.65 -6.13 44.27
N VAL A 327 3.46 -7.15 44.55
CA VAL A 327 4.28 -7.85 43.55
C VAL A 327 3.38 -8.63 42.60
N VAL A 328 2.39 -9.36 43.14
CA VAL A 328 1.42 -10.11 42.33
C VAL A 328 0.64 -9.19 41.41
N LEU A 329 0.15 -8.05 41.93
CA LEU A 329 -0.58 -7.07 41.14
C LEU A 329 0.30 -6.44 40.07
N LYS A 330 1.57 -6.15 40.38
CA LYS A 330 2.51 -5.58 39.42
C LYS A 330 2.84 -6.53 38.28
N ILE A 331 3.04 -7.83 38.57
CA ILE A 331 3.28 -8.85 37.52
C ILE A 331 2.08 -8.94 36.59
N ILE A 332 0.85 -8.97 37.12
CA ILE A 332 -0.36 -9.06 36.31
C ILE A 332 -0.61 -7.80 35.48
N GLU A 333 -0.31 -6.61 36.02
CA GLU A 333 -0.29 -5.36 35.26
C GLU A 333 0.69 -5.47 34.07
N SER A 334 1.91 -5.94 34.32
CA SER A 334 2.93 -6.11 33.28
C SER A 334 2.55 -7.15 32.22
N ILE A 335 1.91 -8.27 32.61
CA ILE A 335 1.37 -9.26 31.66
C ILE A 335 0.25 -8.65 30.82
N SER A 336 -0.69 -7.94 31.46
CA SER A 336 -1.82 -7.29 30.79
C SER A 336 -1.35 -6.29 29.74
N GLU A 337 -0.41 -5.40 30.11
CA GLU A 337 0.20 -4.44 29.20
C GLU A 337 0.82 -5.15 27.99
N TYR A 338 1.64 -6.17 28.23
CA TYR A 338 2.31 -6.93 27.18
C TYR A 338 1.32 -7.59 26.19
N CYS A 339 0.26 -8.20 26.70
CA CYS A 339 -0.79 -8.83 25.89
C CYS A 339 -1.59 -7.80 25.08
N LEU A 340 -1.84 -6.60 25.63
CA LEU A 340 -2.60 -5.53 24.99
C LEU A 340 -1.79 -4.70 23.99
N ARG A 341 -0.47 -4.88 23.91
CA ARG A 341 0.35 -4.22 22.88
C ARG A 341 -0.21 -4.48 21.48
N PRO A 342 -0.21 -3.47 20.58
CA PRO A 342 -0.70 -3.63 19.22
C PRO A 342 -0.07 -4.83 18.51
N GLY A 343 -0.91 -5.67 17.92
CA GLY A 343 -0.49 -6.88 17.21
C GLY A 343 -1.41 -7.17 16.02
N LYS A 344 -0.96 -8.06 15.13
CA LYS A 344 -1.75 -8.47 13.95
C LYS A 344 -2.99 -9.29 14.33
N ARG A 345 -3.00 -9.93 15.52
CA ARG A 345 -4.05 -10.84 16.02
C ARG A 345 -4.48 -11.90 14.99
N LEU A 346 -3.55 -12.40 14.18
CA LEU A 346 -3.89 -13.25 13.03
C LEU A 346 -4.58 -14.56 13.44
N ARG A 347 -4.09 -15.21 14.50
CA ARG A 347 -4.61 -16.49 15.01
C ARG A 347 -6.06 -16.37 15.49
N PRO A 348 -6.41 -15.46 16.41
CA PRO A 348 -7.81 -15.28 16.80
C PRO A 348 -8.69 -14.83 15.63
N LEU A 349 -8.19 -14.01 14.71
CA LEU A 349 -8.94 -13.63 13.51
C LEU A 349 -9.27 -14.83 12.62
N LEU A 350 -8.33 -15.75 12.38
CA LEU A 350 -8.57 -16.96 11.60
C LEU A 350 -9.56 -17.91 12.30
N LEU A 351 -9.49 -18.03 13.62
CA LEU A 351 -10.47 -18.78 14.40
C LEU A 351 -11.89 -18.20 14.24
N LEU A 352 -12.03 -16.89 14.42
CA LEU A 352 -13.32 -16.20 14.28
C LEU A 352 -13.85 -16.28 12.85
N LEU A 353 -12.97 -16.13 11.86
CA LEU A 353 -13.31 -16.22 10.45
C LEU A 353 -13.80 -17.63 10.12
N SER A 354 -13.08 -18.66 10.58
CA SER A 354 -13.44 -20.05 10.37
C SER A 354 -14.77 -20.41 11.01
N TYR A 355 -14.99 -20.02 12.28
CA TYR A 355 -16.26 -20.22 12.96
C TYR A 355 -17.44 -19.65 12.16
N ARG A 356 -17.27 -18.44 11.62
CA ARG A 356 -18.28 -17.79 10.77
C ARG A 356 -18.41 -18.46 9.40
N GLY A 357 -17.29 -18.86 8.80
CA GLY A 357 -17.18 -19.53 7.51
C GLY A 357 -17.99 -20.82 7.48
N TYR A 358 -17.81 -21.65 8.49
CA TYR A 358 -18.49 -22.94 8.65
C TYR A 358 -19.91 -22.86 9.23
N GLY A 359 -20.49 -21.65 9.31
CA GLY A 359 -21.89 -21.48 9.70
C GLY A 359 -22.14 -21.56 11.21
N GLY A 360 -21.17 -21.16 12.03
CA GLY A 360 -21.31 -21.04 13.47
C GLY A 360 -22.50 -20.16 13.87
N ARG A 361 -23.18 -20.55 14.96
CA ARG A 361 -24.40 -19.88 15.42
C ARG A 361 -24.12 -18.48 15.96
N ARG A 362 -24.95 -17.51 15.59
CA ARG A 362 -24.77 -16.09 15.95
C ARG A 362 -24.87 -15.83 17.45
N ASP A 363 -25.77 -16.53 18.15
CA ASP A 363 -25.97 -16.41 19.61
C ASP A 363 -24.76 -16.89 20.42
N ARG A 364 -23.89 -17.71 19.83
CA ARG A 364 -22.68 -18.22 20.48
C ARG A 364 -21.41 -17.46 20.10
N PHE A 365 -21.49 -16.50 19.17
CA PHE A 365 -20.32 -15.80 18.66
C PHE A 365 -19.57 -15.03 19.75
N GLY A 366 -20.28 -14.46 20.74
CA GLY A 366 -19.66 -13.78 21.87
C GLY A 366 -18.78 -14.69 22.74
N GLU A 367 -19.19 -15.95 22.94
CA GLU A 367 -18.38 -16.93 23.67
C GLU A 367 -17.16 -17.39 22.86
N VAL A 368 -17.30 -17.49 21.54
CA VAL A 368 -16.17 -17.80 20.64
C VAL A 368 -15.17 -16.64 20.58
N LEU A 369 -15.65 -15.39 20.68
CA LEU A 369 -14.80 -14.21 20.82
C LEU A 369 -13.99 -14.23 22.12
N LYS A 370 -14.58 -14.68 23.24
CA LYS A 370 -13.82 -14.92 24.48
C LYS A 370 -12.74 -15.98 24.25
N ILE A 371 -13.09 -17.12 23.65
CA ILE A 371 -12.10 -18.19 23.36
C ILE A 371 -10.98 -17.71 22.43
N SER A 372 -11.28 -16.84 21.45
CA SER A 372 -10.24 -16.32 20.58
C SER A 372 -9.22 -15.48 21.35
N SER A 373 -9.63 -14.75 22.39
CA SER A 373 -8.69 -14.07 23.30
C SER A 373 -7.73 -15.05 23.98
N ALA A 374 -8.18 -16.25 24.38
CA ALA A 374 -7.31 -17.28 24.96
C ALA A 374 -6.23 -17.74 23.97
N VAL A 375 -6.55 -17.86 22.68
CA VAL A 375 -5.58 -18.17 21.62
C VAL A 375 -4.52 -17.07 21.48
N GLU A 376 -4.88 -15.80 21.68
CA GLU A 376 -3.92 -14.68 21.68
C GLU A 376 -3.08 -14.62 22.96
N LEU A 377 -3.65 -14.96 24.13
CA LEU A 377 -2.90 -15.08 25.38
C LEU A 377 -1.84 -16.18 25.26
N MET A 378 -2.20 -17.32 24.68
CA MET A 378 -1.26 -18.37 24.39
C MET A 378 -0.18 -17.97 23.39
N HIS A 379 -0.51 -17.14 22.40
CA HIS A 379 0.50 -16.57 21.53
C HIS A 379 1.47 -15.68 22.29
N SER A 380 0.96 -14.89 23.23
CA SER A 380 1.77 -14.03 24.07
C SER A 380 2.65 -14.85 25.03
N PHE A 381 2.15 -15.96 25.57
CA PHE A 381 2.91 -16.95 26.34
C PHE A 381 4.13 -17.45 25.55
N LEU A 382 3.89 -17.96 24.33
CA LEU A 382 4.97 -18.44 23.48
C LEU A 382 5.99 -17.34 23.17
N LEU A 383 5.54 -16.11 22.91
CA LEU A 383 6.45 -14.99 22.64
C LEU A 383 7.29 -14.60 23.86
N ILE A 384 6.74 -14.64 25.07
CA ILE A 384 7.53 -14.33 26.30
C ILE A 384 8.68 -15.33 26.43
N HIS A 385 8.41 -16.62 26.23
CA HIS A 385 9.43 -17.66 26.30
C HIS A 385 10.42 -17.57 25.14
N ASP A 386 9.93 -17.36 23.91
CA ASP A 386 10.76 -17.14 22.70
C ASP A 386 11.71 -15.95 22.89
N ASP A 387 11.23 -14.82 23.42
CA ASP A 387 12.06 -13.63 23.71
C ASP A 387 13.16 -13.90 24.74
N ILE A 388 12.91 -14.78 25.72
CA ILE A 388 13.92 -15.18 26.71
C ILE A 388 14.97 -16.10 26.09
N ILE A 389 14.52 -17.04 25.26
CA ILE A 389 15.40 -17.99 24.57
C ILE A 389 16.31 -17.26 23.58
N ASP A 390 15.76 -16.32 22.82
CA ASP A 390 16.46 -15.56 21.78
C ASP A 390 17.17 -14.31 22.33
N GLU A 391 17.03 -14.02 23.63
CA GLU A 391 17.56 -12.80 24.27
C GLU A 391 17.10 -11.50 23.56
N ALA A 392 15.88 -11.53 23.02
CA ALA A 392 15.34 -10.44 22.23
C ALA A 392 15.15 -9.18 23.09
N ARG A 393 15.64 -8.03 22.62
CA ARG A 393 15.50 -6.75 23.33
C ARG A 393 14.09 -6.13 23.22
N GLU A 394 13.49 -6.22 22.03
CA GLU A 394 12.25 -5.52 21.71
C GLU A 394 11.20 -6.46 21.12
N ARG A 395 9.94 -6.24 21.53
CA ARG A 395 8.78 -6.94 21.01
C ARG A 395 7.56 -6.01 20.95
N ARG A 396 6.91 -5.96 19.78
CA ARG A 396 5.73 -5.13 19.50
C ARG A 396 5.96 -3.66 19.90
N SER A 397 7.10 -3.10 19.49
CA SER A 397 7.50 -1.69 19.74
C SER A 397 7.73 -1.31 21.22
N GLY A 398 7.95 -2.28 22.11
CA GLY A 398 8.36 -2.05 23.50
C GLY A 398 9.41 -3.07 23.95
N LEU A 399 9.93 -2.93 25.18
CA LEU A 399 10.86 -3.91 25.75
C LEU A 399 10.22 -5.30 25.81
N SER A 400 10.99 -6.33 25.45
CA SER A 400 10.59 -7.72 25.68
C SER A 400 10.25 -7.93 27.16
N PHE A 401 9.33 -8.87 27.42
CA PHE A 401 8.73 -9.00 28.75
C PHE A 401 9.77 -9.17 29.87
N HIS A 402 10.77 -10.01 29.66
CA HIS A 402 11.82 -10.25 30.65
C HIS A 402 12.64 -9.00 30.98
N LEU A 403 12.90 -8.11 30.02
CA LEU A 403 13.59 -6.84 30.26
C LEU A 403 12.70 -5.82 30.97
N LYS A 404 11.41 -5.75 30.61
CA LYS A 404 10.44 -4.90 31.30
C LYS A 404 10.36 -5.27 32.79
N VAL A 405 10.21 -6.56 33.06
CA VAL A 405 10.09 -7.09 34.42
C VAL A 405 11.41 -6.97 35.18
N PHE A 406 12.56 -7.11 34.51
CA PHE A 406 13.84 -6.78 35.11
C PHE A 406 13.85 -5.34 35.64
N GLU A 407 13.44 -4.36 34.83
CA GLU A 407 13.37 -2.96 35.27
C GLU A 407 12.41 -2.74 36.45
N ASP A 408 11.27 -3.44 36.47
CA ASP A 408 10.30 -3.38 37.56
C ASP A 408 10.87 -3.92 38.90
N PHE A 409 11.76 -4.93 38.86
CA PHE A 409 12.14 -5.71 40.06
C PHE A 409 13.64 -5.77 40.38
N LYS A 410 14.53 -5.20 39.56
CA LYS A 410 16.00 -5.24 39.76
C LYS A 410 16.48 -4.69 41.11
N ASN A 411 15.72 -3.77 41.73
CA ASN A 411 16.08 -3.18 43.01
C ASN A 411 15.63 -4.02 44.22
N LEU A 412 14.90 -5.12 44.01
CA LEU A 412 14.40 -5.98 45.10
C LEU A 412 15.32 -7.17 45.40
N THR A 413 16.29 -7.47 44.53
CA THR A 413 17.10 -8.68 44.62
C THR A 413 18.45 -8.50 43.93
N TYR A 414 19.46 -9.26 44.37
CA TYR A 414 20.76 -9.38 43.69
C TYR A 414 20.73 -10.37 42.52
N ASN A 415 19.58 -10.98 42.21
CA ASN A 415 19.43 -11.89 41.08
C ASN A 415 19.51 -11.12 39.75
N GLU A 416 20.65 -11.21 39.06
CA GLU A 416 20.87 -10.61 37.75
C GLU A 416 19.91 -11.15 36.66
N ASN A 417 19.38 -12.37 36.86
CA ASN A 417 18.44 -13.02 35.94
C ASN A 417 16.96 -12.81 36.31
N ILE A 418 16.65 -11.94 37.27
CA ILE A 418 15.29 -11.82 37.83
C ILE A 418 14.20 -11.64 36.77
N GLY A 419 14.49 -10.89 35.69
CA GLY A 419 13.56 -10.70 34.59
C GLY A 419 13.28 -11.97 33.78
N ARG A 420 14.32 -12.79 33.54
CA ARG A 420 14.20 -14.08 32.82
C ARG A 420 13.42 -15.07 33.68
N ASP A 421 13.76 -15.17 34.97
CA ASP A 421 13.15 -16.11 35.90
C ASP A 421 11.66 -15.81 36.10
N ILE A 422 11.30 -14.54 36.35
CA ILE A 422 9.90 -14.13 36.43
C ILE A 422 9.20 -14.30 35.08
N GLY A 423 9.89 -14.03 33.97
CA GLY A 423 9.33 -14.19 32.62
C GLY A 423 8.89 -15.61 32.30
N ILE A 424 9.66 -16.63 32.73
CA ILE A 424 9.28 -18.04 32.58
C ILE A 424 7.96 -18.31 33.32
N VAL A 425 7.92 -17.97 34.62
CA VAL A 425 6.75 -18.20 35.49
C VAL A 425 5.53 -17.39 35.04
N ALA A 426 5.73 -16.15 34.58
CA ALA A 426 4.68 -15.32 34.02
C ALA A 426 4.05 -15.93 32.78
N GLY A 427 4.84 -16.64 31.96
CA GLY A 427 4.33 -17.47 30.88
C GLY A 427 3.36 -18.55 31.38
N ASP A 428 3.73 -19.29 32.43
CA ASP A 428 2.88 -20.35 32.99
C ASP A 428 1.58 -19.78 33.60
N ILE A 429 1.66 -18.61 34.25
CA ILE A 429 0.48 -17.88 34.72
C ILE A 429 -0.44 -17.54 33.54
N LEU A 430 0.13 -17.05 32.44
CA LEU A 430 -0.63 -16.68 31.25
C LEU A 430 -1.27 -17.91 30.56
N PHE A 431 -0.56 -19.03 30.53
CA PHE A 431 -1.11 -20.33 30.11
C PHE A 431 -2.34 -20.71 30.96
N SER A 432 -2.23 -20.62 32.29
CA SER A 432 -3.34 -20.90 33.21
C SER A 432 -4.55 -19.99 32.96
N ILE A 433 -4.33 -18.68 32.80
CA ILE A 433 -5.40 -17.71 32.50
C ILE A 433 -6.12 -18.08 31.19
N SER A 434 -5.40 -18.57 30.17
CA SER A 434 -5.99 -19.01 28.91
C SER A 434 -6.93 -20.20 29.08
N LEU A 435 -6.58 -21.16 29.93
CA LEU A 435 -7.42 -22.33 30.23
C LEU A 435 -8.69 -21.93 30.98
N GLU A 436 -8.59 -20.97 31.91
CA GLU A 436 -9.74 -20.45 32.64
C GLU A 436 -10.77 -19.81 31.69
N ILE A 437 -10.32 -19.02 30.70
CA ILE A 437 -11.19 -18.45 29.65
C ILE A 437 -11.97 -19.55 28.91
N ILE A 438 -11.28 -20.64 28.55
CA ILE A 438 -11.89 -21.77 27.83
C ILE A 438 -12.89 -22.50 28.73
N ALA A 439 -12.55 -22.69 30.01
CA ALA A 439 -13.41 -23.34 30.99
C ALA A 439 -14.71 -22.55 31.20
N ASP A 440 -14.60 -21.23 31.37
CA ASP A 440 -15.71 -20.30 31.63
C ASP A 440 -16.64 -20.09 30.42
N ALA A 441 -16.15 -20.36 29.20
CA ALA A 441 -16.93 -20.14 27.98
C ALA A 441 -18.23 -20.97 27.99
N ASN A 442 -19.37 -20.32 27.77
CA ASN A 442 -20.68 -20.94 27.78
C ASN A 442 -21.01 -21.61 26.43
N LEU A 443 -20.25 -22.66 26.10
CA LEU A 443 -20.39 -23.47 24.89
C LEU A 443 -20.69 -24.94 25.23
N PRO A 444 -21.32 -25.70 24.31
CA PRO A 444 -21.57 -27.12 24.54
C PRO A 444 -20.32 -27.88 24.93
N LEU A 445 -20.39 -28.70 26.00
CA LEU A 445 -19.26 -29.46 26.53
C LEU A 445 -18.57 -30.32 25.48
N LYS A 446 -19.34 -30.97 24.58
CA LYS A 446 -18.77 -31.76 23.46
C LYS A 446 -17.83 -30.90 22.59
N ASN A 447 -18.24 -29.68 22.25
CA ASN A 447 -17.43 -28.78 21.42
C ASN A 447 -16.19 -28.31 22.18
N LYS A 448 -16.34 -27.94 23.47
CA LYS A 448 -15.21 -27.53 24.32
C LYS A 448 -14.18 -28.65 24.49
N ASN A 449 -14.62 -29.89 24.69
CA ASN A 449 -13.71 -31.04 24.85
C ASN A 449 -12.91 -31.31 23.59
N ILE A 450 -13.54 -31.25 22.40
CA ILE A 450 -12.82 -31.42 21.13
C ILE A 450 -11.89 -30.22 20.89
N PHE A 451 -12.33 -29.00 21.18
CA PHE A 451 -11.51 -27.80 21.08
C PHE A 451 -10.25 -27.90 21.94
N ILE A 452 -10.37 -28.26 23.22
CA ILE A 452 -9.23 -28.38 24.14
C ILE A 452 -8.21 -29.40 23.63
N LYS A 453 -8.64 -30.52 23.03
CA LYS A 453 -7.72 -31.51 22.43
C LYS A 453 -6.88 -30.89 21.31
N HIS A 454 -7.51 -30.15 20.39
CA HIS A 454 -6.79 -29.50 19.30
C HIS A 454 -5.96 -28.31 19.76
N PHE A 455 -6.45 -27.56 20.76
CA PHE A 455 -5.72 -26.48 21.41
C PHE A 455 -4.42 -27.03 22.02
N ALA A 456 -4.51 -28.07 22.86
CA ALA A 456 -3.34 -28.72 23.45
C ALA A 456 -2.36 -29.24 22.38
N GLY A 457 -2.85 -29.99 21.39
CA GLY A 457 -2.01 -30.51 20.30
C GLY A 457 -1.34 -29.42 19.47
N CYS A 458 -1.98 -28.27 19.27
CA CYS A 458 -1.39 -27.12 18.60
C CYS A 458 -0.14 -26.62 19.32
N TYR A 459 -0.24 -26.42 20.64
CA TYR A 459 0.87 -25.89 21.44
C TYR A 459 1.97 -26.93 21.68
N GLU A 460 1.60 -28.21 21.77
CA GLU A 460 2.59 -29.31 21.78
C GLU A 460 3.44 -29.30 20.50
N LEU A 461 2.80 -29.30 19.33
CA LEU A 461 3.53 -29.26 18.05
C LEU A 461 4.34 -27.99 17.88
N THR A 462 3.82 -26.85 18.35
CA THR A 462 4.57 -25.59 18.35
C THR A 462 5.81 -25.69 19.24
N GLY A 463 5.71 -26.33 20.41
CA GLY A 463 6.83 -26.61 21.30
C GLY A 463 7.89 -27.49 20.62
N TRP A 464 7.49 -28.56 19.94
CA TRP A 464 8.43 -29.37 19.12
C TRP A 464 9.08 -28.56 18.00
N GLY A 465 8.33 -27.64 17.38
CA GLY A 465 8.87 -26.66 16.43
C GLY A 465 9.95 -25.78 17.06
N GLN A 466 9.69 -25.25 18.26
CA GLN A 466 10.67 -24.45 19.01
C GLN A 466 11.92 -25.25 19.38
N VAL A 467 11.78 -26.52 19.77
CA VAL A 467 12.93 -27.40 20.03
C VAL A 467 13.81 -27.52 18.79
N PHE A 468 13.22 -27.75 17.61
CA PHE A 468 14.00 -27.80 16.38
C PHE A 468 14.63 -26.45 16.02
N ASP A 469 13.97 -25.33 16.31
CA ASP A 469 14.50 -23.98 16.07
C ASP A 469 15.74 -23.71 16.95
N ILE A 470 15.65 -24.02 18.24
CA ILE A 470 16.76 -23.89 19.21
C ILE A 470 17.97 -24.72 18.78
N LEU A 471 17.75 -25.98 18.38
CA LEU A 471 18.82 -26.87 17.93
C LEU A 471 19.55 -26.38 16.67
N ASN A 472 18.95 -25.46 15.92
CA ASN A 472 19.53 -24.87 14.70
C ASN A 472 19.97 -23.41 14.87
N THR A 473 19.90 -22.86 16.09
CA THR A 473 20.38 -21.51 16.37
C THR A 473 21.90 -21.52 16.51
N LYS A 474 22.61 -20.58 15.88
CA LYS A 474 24.08 -20.52 15.82
C LYS A 474 24.74 -21.88 15.51
N PRO A 475 24.43 -22.51 14.35
CA PRO A 475 24.90 -23.86 14.05
C PRO A 475 26.43 -23.90 13.89
N ILE A 476 27.06 -24.93 14.45
CA ILE A 476 28.51 -25.19 14.36
C ILE A 476 28.96 -25.33 12.90
N GLU A 477 28.12 -25.94 12.06
CA GLU A 477 28.32 -26.10 10.63
C GLU A 477 26.99 -25.97 9.91
N ILE A 478 26.95 -25.28 8.78
CA ILE A 478 25.78 -25.20 7.90
C ILE A 478 25.89 -26.26 6.81
N LYS A 479 25.02 -27.26 6.87
CA LYS A 479 24.87 -28.32 5.87
C LYS A 479 23.68 -28.02 4.96
N ARG A 480 23.78 -28.44 3.70
CA ARG A 480 22.63 -28.37 2.77
C ARG A 480 21.42 -29.18 3.24
N THR A 481 21.63 -30.17 4.11
CA THR A 481 20.55 -30.97 4.73
C THR A 481 19.71 -30.17 5.73
N ASP A 482 20.22 -29.08 6.27
CA ASP A 482 19.56 -28.27 7.31
C ASP A 482 18.31 -27.57 6.76
N ALA A 483 18.25 -27.40 5.43
CA ALA A 483 17.07 -27.01 4.68
C ALA A 483 15.83 -27.87 5.01
N LYS A 484 15.99 -29.20 5.15
CA LYS A 484 14.88 -30.09 5.50
C LYS A 484 14.38 -29.84 6.93
N GLN A 485 15.28 -29.46 7.83
CA GLN A 485 14.96 -29.21 9.23
C GLN A 485 14.30 -27.84 9.40
N SER A 486 14.80 -26.80 8.72
CA SER A 486 14.16 -25.48 8.65
C SER A 486 12.71 -25.56 8.13
N ARG A 487 12.48 -26.36 7.08
CA ARG A 487 11.11 -26.63 6.59
C ARG A 487 10.21 -27.31 7.63
N LYS A 488 10.76 -28.23 8.43
CA LYS A 488 10.02 -28.89 9.52
C LYS A 488 9.69 -27.91 10.64
N THR A 489 10.63 -27.04 11.01
CA THR A 489 10.38 -25.94 11.95
C THR A 489 9.25 -25.06 11.43
N ASN A 490 9.32 -24.58 10.18
CA ASN A 490 8.30 -23.72 9.57
C ASN A 490 6.91 -24.37 9.54
N LEU A 491 6.86 -25.67 9.24
CA LEU A 491 5.62 -26.44 9.25
C LEU A 491 4.97 -26.44 10.65
N LEU A 492 5.73 -26.76 11.69
CA LEU A 492 5.24 -26.87 13.07
C LEU A 492 4.97 -25.50 13.72
N LYS A 493 5.97 -24.60 13.66
CA LYS A 493 5.95 -23.27 14.32
C LYS A 493 5.09 -22.25 13.57
N THR A 494 4.81 -22.44 12.27
CA THR A 494 4.08 -21.43 11.50
C THR A 494 2.86 -21.97 10.79
N SER A 495 2.97 -22.99 9.94
CA SER A 495 1.81 -23.51 9.21
C SER A 495 0.74 -24.10 10.11
N TYR A 496 1.13 -25.01 11.00
CA TYR A 496 0.19 -25.61 11.94
C TYR A 496 -0.30 -24.59 12.96
N TYR A 497 0.62 -23.93 13.64
CA TYR A 497 0.33 -23.01 14.73
C TYR A 497 -0.46 -21.76 14.29
N THR A 498 -0.06 -21.13 13.18
CA THR A 498 -0.61 -19.83 12.79
C THR A 498 -1.87 -19.96 11.96
N VAL A 499 -2.02 -21.03 11.18
CA VAL A 499 -3.10 -21.14 10.18
C VAL A 499 -3.99 -22.36 10.42
N TYR A 500 -3.43 -23.57 10.42
CA TYR A 500 -4.21 -24.82 10.45
C TYR A 500 -5.06 -24.91 11.72
N TYR A 501 -4.42 -24.87 12.89
CA TYR A 501 -5.12 -25.07 14.16
C TYR A 501 -6.11 -23.96 14.48
N PRO A 502 -5.81 -22.67 14.29
CA PRO A 502 -6.83 -21.62 14.43
C PRO A 502 -8.05 -21.86 13.53
N THR A 503 -7.83 -22.27 12.28
CA THR A 503 -8.91 -22.58 11.34
C THR A 503 -9.71 -23.81 11.80
N LEU A 504 -9.04 -24.90 12.16
CA LEU A 504 -9.67 -26.12 12.67
C LEU A 504 -10.45 -25.89 13.96
N MET A 505 -9.88 -25.14 14.90
CA MET A 505 -10.53 -24.77 16.15
C MET A 505 -11.82 -23.98 15.90
N GLY A 506 -11.82 -23.06 14.93
CA GLY A 506 -13.03 -22.34 14.52
C GLY A 506 -14.13 -23.28 14.00
N LEU A 507 -13.77 -24.26 13.16
CA LEU A 507 -14.69 -25.30 12.66
C LEU A 507 -15.26 -26.12 13.82
N VAL A 508 -14.41 -26.60 14.74
CA VAL A 508 -14.82 -27.43 15.88
C VAL A 508 -15.85 -26.71 16.76
N LEU A 509 -15.64 -25.41 17.02
CA LEU A 509 -16.56 -24.64 17.86
C LEU A 509 -17.96 -24.49 17.26
N THR A 510 -18.14 -24.65 15.93
CA THR A 510 -19.47 -24.68 15.30
C THR A 510 -20.33 -25.87 15.73
N GLY A 511 -19.69 -26.96 16.19
CA GLY A 511 -20.32 -28.25 16.46
C GLY A 511 -20.35 -29.19 15.25
N ARG A 512 -19.96 -28.73 14.05
CA ARG A 512 -19.81 -29.60 12.86
C ARG A 512 -18.64 -30.57 12.99
N GLY A 513 -17.62 -30.21 13.77
CA GLY A 513 -16.51 -31.11 14.08
C GLY A 513 -16.89 -32.30 14.99
N ALA A 514 -18.16 -32.44 15.36
CA ALA A 514 -18.66 -33.59 16.10
C ALA A 514 -19.00 -34.81 15.22
N ASP A 515 -19.08 -34.62 13.90
CA ASP A 515 -19.20 -35.68 12.89
C ASP A 515 -17.81 -36.04 12.37
N GLU A 516 -17.36 -37.28 12.59
CA GLU A 516 -15.99 -37.70 12.30
C GLU A 516 -15.66 -37.67 10.80
N ASN A 517 -16.63 -37.98 9.93
CA ASN A 517 -16.42 -37.97 8.48
C ASN A 517 -16.27 -36.55 7.95
N THR A 518 -17.14 -35.64 8.37
CA THR A 518 -17.06 -34.20 8.04
C THR A 518 -15.75 -33.62 8.56
N LEU A 519 -15.39 -33.91 9.82
CA LEU A 519 -14.15 -33.41 10.40
C LEU A 519 -12.93 -33.91 9.64
N LYS A 520 -12.87 -35.20 9.30
CA LYS A 520 -11.75 -35.78 8.56
C LYS A 520 -11.59 -35.15 7.16
N SER A 521 -12.69 -34.97 6.44
CA SER A 521 -12.65 -34.35 5.10
C SER A 521 -12.21 -32.88 5.18
N GLU A 522 -12.76 -32.10 6.10
CA GLU A 522 -12.40 -30.68 6.25
C GLU A 522 -10.98 -30.51 6.79
N CYS A 523 -10.49 -31.40 7.66
CA CYS A 523 -9.10 -31.38 8.11
C CYS A 523 -8.12 -31.43 6.92
N ALA A 524 -8.38 -32.30 5.93
CA ALA A 524 -7.53 -32.38 4.74
C ALA A 524 -7.56 -31.09 3.91
N HIS A 525 -8.74 -30.49 3.71
CA HIS A 525 -8.86 -29.23 2.98
C HIS A 525 -8.25 -28.04 3.73
N ILE A 526 -8.40 -27.99 5.06
CA ILE A 526 -7.77 -26.98 5.90
C ILE A 526 -6.24 -27.15 5.85
N GLU A 527 -5.73 -28.37 5.87
CA GLU A 527 -4.30 -28.66 5.76
C GLU A 527 -3.72 -28.23 4.40
N ASP A 528 -4.36 -28.63 3.30
CA ASP A 528 -4.00 -28.24 1.94
C ASP A 528 -3.94 -26.71 1.77
N PHE A 529 -4.83 -25.98 2.43
CA PHE A 529 -4.82 -24.51 2.45
C PHE A 529 -3.76 -23.93 3.40
N ALA A 530 -3.66 -24.49 4.62
CA ALA A 530 -2.91 -23.89 5.72
C ALA A 530 -1.40 -24.05 5.56
N ILE A 531 -0.95 -25.20 5.04
CA ILE A 531 0.48 -25.46 4.82
C ILE A 531 1.11 -24.42 3.90
N PRO A 532 0.64 -24.25 2.64
CA PRO A 532 1.22 -23.27 1.72
C PRO A 532 1.05 -21.84 2.23
N LEU A 533 -0.10 -21.49 2.84
CA LEU A 533 -0.29 -20.14 3.42
C LEU A 533 0.72 -19.86 4.54
N GLY A 534 0.93 -20.82 5.45
CA GLY A 534 1.87 -20.69 6.55
C GLY A 534 3.33 -20.60 6.09
N VAL A 535 3.71 -21.39 5.08
CA VAL A 535 5.06 -21.30 4.49
C VAL A 535 5.27 -19.95 3.81
N GLY A 536 4.30 -19.49 3.01
CA GLY A 536 4.33 -18.15 2.41
C GLY A 536 4.40 -17.04 3.45
N PHE A 537 3.65 -17.17 4.55
CA PHE A 537 3.72 -16.23 5.68
C PHE A 537 5.10 -16.20 6.33
N GLN A 538 5.72 -17.37 6.58
CA GLN A 538 7.05 -17.44 7.18
C GLN A 538 8.12 -16.83 6.28
N ILE A 539 8.13 -17.18 4.99
CA ILE A 539 9.11 -16.61 4.04
C ILE A 539 8.99 -15.08 4.00
N ARG A 540 7.76 -14.56 4.08
CA ARG A 540 7.54 -13.11 4.17
C ARG A 540 8.15 -12.52 5.45
N ASP A 541 7.90 -13.13 6.60
CA ASP A 541 8.42 -12.66 7.88
C ASP A 541 9.97 -12.77 7.93
N ASP A 542 10.57 -13.78 7.30
CA ASP A 542 12.03 -13.92 7.12
C ASP A 542 12.59 -12.78 6.24
N ILE A 543 11.94 -12.47 5.11
CA ILE A 543 12.34 -11.35 4.24
C ILE A 543 12.27 -10.03 5.01
N LEU A 544 11.19 -9.79 5.75
CA LEU A 544 11.02 -8.58 6.58
C LEU A 544 12.00 -8.55 7.76
N GLY A 545 12.39 -9.72 8.29
CA GLY A 545 13.40 -9.86 9.34
C GLY A 545 14.79 -9.46 8.88
N ILE A 546 15.08 -9.49 7.57
CA ILE A 546 16.38 -9.10 7.02
C ILE A 546 16.35 -7.72 6.34
N PHE A 547 15.29 -7.45 5.58
CA PHE A 547 15.18 -6.27 4.70
C PHE A 547 14.06 -5.31 5.09
N GLY A 548 13.28 -5.62 6.13
CA GLY A 548 12.19 -4.78 6.60
C GLY A 548 12.69 -3.51 7.30
N ASP A 549 11.87 -2.47 7.26
CA ASP A 549 12.08 -1.23 8.02
C ASP A 549 11.68 -1.46 9.50
N PRO A 550 12.61 -1.34 10.47
CA PRO A 550 12.33 -1.55 11.89
C PRO A 550 11.19 -0.70 12.43
N SER A 551 11.01 0.52 11.92
CA SER A 551 9.92 1.42 12.33
C SER A 551 8.53 0.86 11.97
N ARG A 552 8.47 -0.05 10.99
CA ARG A 552 7.24 -0.70 10.53
C ARG A 552 7.07 -2.11 11.05
N THR A 553 8.15 -2.86 11.20
CA THR A 553 8.12 -4.24 11.69
C THR A 553 8.01 -4.31 13.21
N GLY A 554 8.43 -3.26 13.93
CA GLY A 554 8.44 -3.22 15.39
C GLY A 554 9.41 -4.22 16.02
N LYS A 555 10.37 -4.72 15.22
CA LYS A 555 11.48 -5.61 15.61
C LYS A 555 12.75 -5.25 14.82
N SER A 556 13.91 -5.66 15.34
CA SER A 556 15.19 -5.56 14.64
C SER A 556 15.15 -6.25 13.27
N ASN A 557 15.83 -5.66 12.27
CA ASN A 557 16.01 -6.27 10.94
C ASN A 557 17.41 -6.90 10.75
N VAL A 558 18.10 -7.14 11.87
CA VAL A 558 19.40 -7.80 11.91
C VAL A 558 19.44 -9.01 12.84
N SER A 559 18.47 -9.14 13.77
CA SER A 559 18.45 -10.21 14.78
C SER A 559 18.54 -11.61 14.16
N ASP A 560 17.76 -11.87 13.11
CA ASP A 560 17.72 -13.19 12.46
C ASP A 560 19.09 -13.55 11.85
N ILE A 561 19.87 -12.55 11.40
CA ILE A 561 21.24 -12.73 10.89
C ILE A 561 22.23 -12.90 12.05
N GLU A 562 22.12 -12.09 13.10
CA GLU A 562 22.97 -12.16 14.30
C GLU A 562 22.87 -13.55 14.93
N GLU A 563 21.66 -14.06 15.11
CA GLU A 563 21.33 -15.39 15.63
C GLU A 563 21.76 -16.54 14.68
N GLY A 564 22.11 -16.23 13.43
CA GLY A 564 22.55 -17.22 12.44
C GLY A 564 21.45 -18.20 12.04
N LYS A 565 20.17 -17.80 12.12
CA LYS A 565 19.03 -18.64 11.80
C LYS A 565 19.05 -19.03 10.31
N ILE A 566 18.86 -20.32 10.02
CA ILE A 566 18.76 -20.83 8.65
C ILE A 566 17.34 -20.62 8.12
N THR A 567 17.03 -19.36 7.83
CA THR A 567 15.75 -18.95 7.24
C THR A 567 15.62 -19.38 5.78
N SER A 568 14.41 -19.30 5.22
CA SER A 568 14.21 -19.62 3.79
C SER A 568 15.05 -18.72 2.87
N VAL A 569 15.35 -17.48 3.28
CA VAL A 569 16.21 -16.56 2.51
C VAL A 569 17.67 -17.05 2.47
N ILE A 570 18.17 -17.56 3.59
CA ILE A 570 19.51 -18.15 3.68
C ILE A 570 19.57 -19.44 2.86
N GLU A 571 18.55 -20.30 2.94
CA GLU A 571 18.44 -21.52 2.14
C GLU A 571 18.53 -21.23 0.64
N GLN A 572 17.71 -20.29 0.14
CA GLN A 572 17.72 -19.92 -1.28
C GLN A 572 19.05 -19.29 -1.72
N THR A 573 19.72 -18.56 -0.82
CA THR A 573 21.06 -18.02 -1.07
C THR A 573 22.09 -19.14 -1.20
N LEU A 574 22.05 -20.15 -0.32
CA LEU A 574 22.95 -21.31 -0.36
C LEU A 574 22.73 -22.18 -1.61
N GLU A 575 21.50 -22.28 -2.11
CA GLU A 575 21.18 -22.99 -3.36
C GLU A 575 21.74 -22.26 -4.58
N ASN A 576 21.77 -20.93 -4.57
CA ASN A 576 22.25 -20.11 -5.69
C ASN A 576 23.77 -19.91 -5.71
N LEU A 577 24.47 -20.18 -4.61
CA LEU A 577 25.92 -20.02 -4.50
C LEU A 577 26.70 -21.30 -4.81
N SER A 578 27.92 -21.13 -5.31
CA SER A 578 28.86 -22.22 -5.59
C SER A 578 30.32 -21.82 -5.32
N GLY A 579 31.19 -22.82 -5.23
CA GLY A 579 32.64 -22.64 -5.07
C GLY A 579 33.02 -21.79 -3.86
N HIS A 580 34.00 -20.91 -4.04
CA HIS A 580 34.53 -20.05 -2.97
C HIS A 580 33.47 -19.14 -2.33
N LYS A 581 32.51 -18.63 -3.12
CA LYS A 581 31.46 -17.74 -2.59
C LYS A 581 30.52 -18.47 -1.62
N LEU A 582 30.20 -19.73 -1.90
CA LEU A 582 29.39 -20.56 -0.99
C LEU A 582 30.09 -20.79 0.35
N GLU A 583 31.37 -21.19 0.31
CA GLU A 583 32.13 -21.46 1.53
C GLU A 583 32.40 -20.19 2.34
N PHE A 584 32.63 -19.06 1.67
CA PHE A 584 32.72 -17.76 2.33
C PHE A 584 31.40 -17.38 3.02
N PHE A 585 30.27 -17.53 2.35
CA PHE A 585 28.96 -17.20 2.91
C PHE A 585 28.60 -18.07 4.11
N LYS A 586 28.85 -19.39 4.05
CA LYS A 586 28.66 -20.30 5.20
C LYS A 586 29.46 -19.86 6.41
N LYS A 587 30.75 -19.58 6.23
CA LYS A 587 31.63 -19.11 7.32
C LYS A 587 31.12 -17.80 7.93
N LEU A 588 30.59 -16.90 7.11
CA LEU A 588 30.09 -15.61 7.54
C LEU A 588 28.78 -15.74 8.35
N VAL A 589 27.83 -16.57 7.89
CA VAL A 589 26.55 -16.81 8.58
C VAL A 589 26.75 -17.59 9.89
N SER A 590 27.68 -18.56 9.92
CA SER A 590 28.02 -19.32 11.13
C SER A 590 28.89 -18.57 12.13
N LYS A 591 29.38 -17.36 11.79
CA LYS A 591 30.21 -16.57 12.70
C LYS A 591 29.40 -16.25 13.98
N PRO A 592 29.88 -16.60 15.19
CA PRO A 592 29.13 -16.41 16.44
C PRO A 592 28.81 -14.94 16.73
N ASP A 593 29.81 -14.07 16.53
CA ASP A 593 29.72 -12.63 16.73
C ASP A 593 29.85 -11.93 15.37
N LYS A 594 28.77 -11.31 14.91
CA LYS A 594 28.71 -10.60 13.63
C LYS A 594 28.68 -9.10 13.91
N ASP A 595 29.61 -8.37 13.31
CA ASP A 595 29.55 -6.91 13.35
C ASP A 595 28.66 -6.36 12.22
N SER A 596 28.46 -5.04 12.21
CA SER A 596 27.65 -4.38 11.17
C SER A 596 28.19 -4.60 9.75
N THR A 597 29.50 -4.81 9.59
CA THR A 597 30.14 -5.07 8.31
C THR A 597 29.85 -6.49 7.82
N ASP A 598 29.89 -7.47 8.72
CA ASP A 598 29.50 -8.85 8.42
C ASP A 598 28.03 -8.92 7.99
N ILE A 599 27.14 -8.25 8.73
CA ILE A 599 25.71 -8.19 8.42
C ILE A 599 25.49 -7.53 7.05
N GLY A 600 26.17 -6.42 6.76
CA GLY A 600 26.13 -5.77 5.44
C GLY A 600 26.51 -6.73 4.32
N LYS A 601 27.65 -7.42 4.45
CA LYS A 601 28.13 -8.40 3.47
C LYS A 601 27.15 -9.57 3.28
N ILE A 602 26.52 -10.06 4.34
CA ILE A 602 25.49 -11.11 4.25
C ILE A 602 24.31 -10.60 3.40
N LYS A 603 23.82 -9.39 3.66
CA LYS A 603 22.71 -8.79 2.90
C LYS A 603 23.08 -8.60 1.43
N ASP A 604 24.29 -8.11 1.14
CA ASP A 604 24.78 -7.92 -0.22
C ASP A 604 24.85 -9.26 -0.97
N ILE A 605 25.42 -10.31 -0.36
CA ILE A 605 25.50 -11.64 -0.97
C ILE A 605 24.10 -12.23 -1.23
N ILE A 606 23.13 -12.04 -0.32
CA ILE A 606 21.74 -12.48 -0.51
C ILE A 606 21.11 -11.81 -1.74
N VAL A 607 21.38 -10.52 -1.95
CA VAL A 607 20.88 -9.77 -3.12
C VAL A 607 21.60 -10.20 -4.39
N ASP A 608 22.93 -10.21 -4.40
CA ASP A 608 23.77 -10.49 -5.58
C ASP A 608 23.63 -11.92 -6.09
N SER A 609 23.40 -12.87 -5.19
CA SER A 609 23.11 -14.27 -5.54
C SER A 609 21.70 -14.48 -6.11
N GLY A 610 20.82 -13.47 -6.02
CA GLY A 610 19.40 -13.60 -6.34
C GLY A 610 18.58 -14.37 -5.29
N GLY A 611 19.14 -14.65 -4.11
CA GLY A 611 18.45 -15.35 -3.01
C GLY A 611 17.18 -14.64 -2.55
N LEU A 612 17.21 -13.30 -2.47
CA LEU A 612 16.02 -12.49 -2.15
C LEU A 612 14.90 -12.67 -3.20
N GLU A 613 15.24 -12.58 -4.48
CA GLU A 613 14.26 -12.71 -5.57
C GLU A 613 13.73 -14.14 -5.71
N SER A 614 14.57 -15.15 -5.49
CA SER A 614 14.12 -16.55 -5.37
C SER A 614 13.14 -16.74 -4.23
N SER A 615 13.42 -16.15 -3.06
CA SER A 615 12.54 -16.21 -1.89
C SER A 615 11.18 -15.54 -2.15
N LYS A 616 11.18 -14.36 -2.79
CA LYS A 616 9.93 -13.68 -3.21
C LYS A 616 9.11 -14.53 -4.18
N ARG A 617 9.74 -15.15 -5.18
CA ARG A 617 9.07 -16.06 -6.13
C ARG A 617 8.50 -17.28 -5.43
N MET A 618 9.26 -17.90 -4.53
CA MET A 618 8.82 -19.05 -3.74
C MET A 618 7.62 -18.70 -2.87
N MET A 619 7.68 -17.57 -2.16
CA MET A 619 6.57 -17.06 -1.35
C MET A 619 5.32 -16.86 -2.20
N LYS A 620 5.43 -16.17 -3.35
CA LYS A 620 4.30 -15.93 -4.24
C LYS A 620 3.67 -17.25 -4.70
N ARG A 621 4.48 -18.23 -5.09
CA ARG A 621 3.99 -19.56 -5.49
C ARG A 621 3.16 -20.22 -4.40
N TYR A 622 3.66 -20.26 -3.16
CA TYR A 622 2.92 -20.83 -2.03
C TYR A 622 1.64 -20.06 -1.71
N LEU A 623 1.67 -18.72 -1.80
CA LEU A 623 0.48 -17.91 -1.56
C LEU A 623 -0.60 -18.12 -2.64
N GLU A 624 -0.21 -18.29 -3.91
CA GLU A 624 -1.17 -18.63 -4.97
C GLU A 624 -1.67 -20.08 -4.85
N GLU A 625 -0.82 -21.03 -4.46
CA GLU A 625 -1.26 -22.39 -4.15
C GLU A 625 -2.31 -22.38 -3.03
N ALA A 626 -2.06 -21.67 -1.94
CA ALA A 626 -3.06 -21.49 -0.88
C ALA A 626 -4.36 -20.85 -1.41
N ARG A 627 -4.26 -19.90 -2.35
CA ARG A 627 -5.41 -19.24 -2.98
C ARG A 627 -6.30 -20.24 -3.70
N GLU A 628 -5.71 -21.15 -4.48
CA GLU A 628 -6.43 -22.20 -5.18
C GLU A 628 -7.14 -23.13 -4.20
N LYS A 629 -6.50 -23.44 -3.07
CA LYS A 629 -7.06 -24.37 -2.07
C LYS A 629 -8.25 -23.81 -1.28
N ILE A 630 -8.44 -22.48 -1.25
CA ILE A 630 -9.61 -21.86 -0.59
C ILE A 630 -10.95 -22.38 -1.16
N THR A 631 -11.00 -22.72 -2.45
CA THR A 631 -12.25 -23.17 -3.10
C THR A 631 -12.83 -24.45 -2.46
N PHE A 632 -11.95 -25.34 -1.99
CA PHE A 632 -12.30 -26.63 -1.42
C PHE A 632 -12.74 -26.57 0.05
N LEU A 633 -12.51 -25.44 0.73
CA LEU A 633 -12.98 -25.27 2.11
C LEU A 633 -14.52 -25.22 2.14
N GLY A 634 -15.14 -25.95 3.07
CA GLY A 634 -16.59 -25.92 3.32
C GLY A 634 -17.13 -24.61 3.92
N MET A 635 -16.39 -23.50 3.77
CA MET A 635 -16.78 -22.17 4.23
C MET A 635 -17.74 -21.47 3.26
N ASN A 636 -18.56 -20.55 3.77
CA ASN A 636 -19.33 -19.65 2.92
C ASN A 636 -18.44 -18.69 2.11
N GLU A 637 -18.94 -18.27 0.94
CA GLU A 637 -18.21 -17.41 -0.01
C GLU A 637 -17.74 -16.09 0.60
N LYS A 638 -18.52 -15.47 1.51
CA LYS A 638 -18.09 -14.24 2.18
C LYS A 638 -16.82 -14.44 3.01
N SER A 639 -16.65 -15.61 3.62
CA SER A 639 -15.47 -15.90 4.44
C SER A 639 -14.28 -16.31 3.57
N LYS A 640 -14.54 -16.99 2.43
CA LYS A 640 -13.51 -17.25 1.41
C LYS A 640 -12.95 -15.96 0.81
N LEU A 641 -13.78 -14.95 0.55
CA LEU A 641 -13.32 -13.62 0.11
C LEU A 641 -12.40 -12.95 1.14
N VAL A 642 -12.66 -13.12 2.44
CA VAL A 642 -11.77 -12.63 3.50
C VAL A 642 -10.43 -13.37 3.46
N LEU A 643 -10.40 -14.68 3.20
CA LEU A 643 -9.15 -15.45 3.03
C LEU A 643 -8.37 -15.02 1.78
N HIS A 644 -9.04 -14.78 0.65
CA HIS A 644 -8.42 -14.19 -0.53
C HIS A 644 -7.81 -12.81 -0.21
N GLY A 645 -8.55 -11.98 0.55
CA GLY A 645 -8.05 -10.70 1.04
C GLY A 645 -6.81 -10.82 1.94
N LEU A 646 -6.70 -11.86 2.76
CA LEU A 646 -5.50 -12.14 3.54
C LEU A 646 -4.31 -12.41 2.63
N ILE A 647 -4.48 -13.25 1.62
CA ILE A 647 -3.42 -13.57 0.64
C ILE A 647 -2.98 -12.30 -0.12
N ASP A 648 -3.94 -11.49 -0.59
CA ASP A 648 -3.64 -10.20 -1.25
C ASP A 648 -2.83 -9.27 -0.34
N PHE A 649 -3.21 -9.21 0.94
CA PHE A 649 -2.52 -8.40 1.94
C PHE A 649 -1.08 -8.88 2.16
N LEU A 650 -0.83 -10.20 2.17
CA LEU A 650 0.51 -10.76 2.27
C LEU A 650 1.36 -10.48 1.03
N LEU A 651 0.76 -10.48 -0.17
CA LEU A 651 1.45 -10.20 -1.44
C LEU A 651 1.80 -8.72 -1.61
N GLU A 652 0.93 -7.80 -1.19
CA GLU A 652 1.11 -6.35 -1.38
C GLU A 652 2.23 -5.75 -0.53
N ASP A 653 2.40 -6.22 0.71
CA ASP A 653 3.35 -5.65 1.65
C ASP A 653 4.83 -5.88 1.26
N LEU A 654 5.12 -6.66 0.22
CA LEU A 654 6.47 -6.85 -0.35
C LEU A 654 6.82 -5.90 -1.49
N GLN A 655 5.87 -5.08 -1.96
CA GLN A 655 6.16 -3.97 -2.90
C GLN A 655 6.84 -2.78 -2.19
N LEU A 656 7.41 -3.01 -1.01
CA LEU A 656 8.35 -2.11 -0.37
C LEU A 656 9.49 -1.85 -1.34
N LYS A 657 9.55 -0.61 -1.81
CA LYS A 657 10.59 -0.10 -2.70
C LYS A 657 11.95 -0.61 -2.20
N THR A 658 12.60 -1.43 -3.02
CA THR A 658 14.04 -1.38 -3.16
C THR A 658 14.39 0.10 -3.30
N ILE A 659 15.05 0.64 -2.27
CA ILE A 659 15.58 2.01 -2.27
C ILE A 659 16.56 2.15 -3.43
#